data_AF-A0A9D1DGA2-F1
#
_entry.id   AF-A0A9D1DGA2-F1
#
_cell.length_a   1.000
_cell.length_b   1.000
_cell.length_c   1.000
_cell.angle_alpha   90.00
_cell.angle_beta   90.00
_cell.angle_gamma   90.00
#
_symmetry.space_group_name_H-M   'P 1'
#
loop_
_entity.id
_entity.type
_entity.pdbx_description
1 polymer ?
#
loop_
_entity_poly.entity_id
_entity_poly.type
_entity_poly.pdbx_seq_one_letter_code
_entity_poly.pdbx_strand_id
1 'polypeptide(L)'
;MSKRFFSSGREWLSLILALAVPVYLEVVLHLCIYHQVNGRIIFPILFALSVGALLFALCSLLPPKAGKWMLCLLLGLLTFYFEVQLVYNSIFGEFMALMQMFTGAGAITNFFWQTLYGIWQAMPMVLLLLIPAVVTIVLAAKNVFVLPQLKWYRPVAAVAAFVLIHFGTVAVMAAGGDGPYTVYGLYTSAGTGTEVSVHNIGLLSTTRLECKYMLFPQDGQENAELTVSLGVPDYDLDPKEYNVLDLDFEALEGSTNNEALQALDRYFASEEATEKNEYTGLLEGYNLITICAESFSSRLIDPERTPTLYYLSTNGLIFENYYGTYGSNTTNGEYTFCMGNYPDMSRSKAAASFFASQKNYLPFCLGNEFLEQGYQTWAYHNYSGEYYSRRDTHPNMGYTFQSAGDGLDIEINWPSSDLEMMEASMDDYLSSDQPFHAYYMTFSGHYQYDWNNPMSLKNKAMAENLPYSEAVQAYIACNNELEQAMTYLLGRLEEAGVADKTVIILTNDHYPYGLTIDQFSELAGEEIDETFEKYRNSFICYIPGMEPTTIDTYCSTVDILPTILNLFGLPYDSRLLAGRDILSPQAYDMAVLSDQSFVTENYGFDAATGEVVVFTEGYEVDETDLLQRQTIIQNQFQASLDVLNQDYYAHALPDGAEVTEDDQNEEATMELPFTDIPEGKSLDPISFLWGNGYMDPISETKFGYDVTTTYVELLDTLYRMAGSPNMDNTWVDMGSTRPITGKYLNCVKWAADLGILSRPVEGLSSYTPLLRSDACLTILNYARTLGYSDAVDDEALLAEMAAQHPEFTAEESRALHWCYNHLIIQGSGGKLLTVMDDDPELSRYSLAKVVYNFWLYVLQGS
;
A
#
# COMPACT_ATOMS: atom_id res chain seq x y z
N MET A 1 -19.08 -43.02 -44.00
CA MET A 1 -19.68 -42.64 -42.70
C MET A 1 -18.93 -41.44 -42.15
N SER A 2 -19.54 -40.25 -42.13
CA SER A 2 -18.88 -39.04 -41.61
C SER A 2 -18.56 -39.23 -40.13
N LYS A 3 -17.28 -39.19 -39.75
CA LYS A 3 -16.87 -39.18 -38.34
C LYS A 3 -17.27 -37.81 -37.76
N ARG A 4 -18.49 -37.69 -37.23
CA ARG A 4 -18.93 -36.47 -36.54
C ARG A 4 -18.03 -36.23 -35.31
N PHE A 5 -17.68 -34.96 -35.08
CA PHE A 5 -16.82 -34.54 -33.96
C PHE A 5 -17.47 -34.89 -32.62
N PHE A 6 -18.78 -34.65 -32.50
CA PHE A 6 -19.64 -35.11 -31.41
C PHE A 6 -20.68 -36.13 -31.90
N SER A 7 -20.97 -37.11 -31.04
CA SER A 7 -21.86 -38.24 -31.30
C SER A 7 -23.29 -38.02 -30.80
N SER A 8 -23.51 -37.06 -29.88
CA SER A 8 -24.82 -36.76 -29.30
C SER A 8 -24.99 -35.27 -28.97
N GLY A 9 -26.26 -34.80 -28.87
CA GLY A 9 -26.56 -33.44 -28.43
C GLY A 9 -26.11 -33.14 -26.98
N ARG A 10 -25.92 -34.17 -26.16
CA ARG A 10 -25.43 -34.06 -24.78
C ARG A 10 -23.93 -33.76 -24.69
N GLU A 11 -23.16 -34.11 -25.72
CA GLU A 11 -21.75 -33.74 -25.85
C GLU A 11 -21.59 -32.31 -26.40
N TRP A 12 -22.47 -31.89 -27.30
CA TRP A 12 -22.51 -30.49 -27.74
C TRP A 12 -22.84 -29.55 -26.58
N LEU A 13 -23.75 -29.96 -25.70
CA LEU A 13 -24.11 -29.15 -24.53
C LEU A 13 -22.93 -28.92 -23.58
N SER A 14 -22.00 -29.87 -23.43
CA SER A 14 -20.84 -29.68 -22.56
C SER A 14 -19.80 -28.71 -23.15
N LEU A 15 -19.62 -28.72 -24.49
CA LEU A 15 -18.83 -27.70 -25.17
C LEU A 15 -19.49 -26.31 -25.06
N ILE A 16 -20.81 -26.23 -25.26
CA ILE A 16 -21.54 -24.96 -25.15
C ILE A 16 -21.40 -24.40 -23.73
N LEU A 17 -21.57 -25.21 -22.69
CA LEU A 17 -21.39 -24.75 -21.30
C LEU A 17 -19.95 -24.27 -21.05
N ALA A 18 -18.94 -25.02 -21.50
CA ALA A 18 -17.54 -24.63 -21.33
C ALA A 18 -17.20 -23.30 -22.01
N LEU A 19 -17.81 -22.99 -23.17
CA LEU A 19 -17.59 -21.75 -23.90
C LEU A 19 -18.47 -20.59 -23.39
N ALA A 20 -19.73 -20.85 -23.08
CA ALA A 20 -20.71 -19.83 -22.77
C ALA A 20 -20.55 -19.28 -21.35
N VAL A 21 -20.10 -20.09 -20.38
CA VAL A 21 -19.94 -19.63 -19.00
C VAL A 21 -18.86 -18.54 -18.88
N PRO A 22 -17.61 -18.72 -19.36
CA PRO A 22 -16.61 -17.65 -19.32
C PRO A 22 -17.06 -16.38 -20.06
N VAL A 23 -17.70 -16.52 -21.22
CA VAL A 23 -18.23 -15.37 -21.98
C VAL A 23 -19.32 -14.65 -21.20
N TYR A 24 -20.23 -15.39 -20.55
CA TYR A 24 -21.27 -14.80 -19.71
C TYR A 24 -20.65 -14.03 -18.55
N LEU A 25 -19.65 -14.60 -17.88
CA LEU A 25 -18.98 -13.96 -16.74
C LEU A 25 -18.32 -12.64 -17.15
N GLU A 26 -17.55 -12.62 -18.26
CA GLU A 26 -16.94 -11.39 -18.80
C GLU A 26 -18.00 -10.34 -19.15
N VAL A 27 -19.01 -10.70 -19.93
CA VAL A 27 -20.03 -9.73 -20.39
C VAL A 27 -20.86 -9.19 -19.23
N VAL A 28 -21.23 -10.03 -18.26
CA VAL A 28 -22.02 -9.59 -17.11
C VAL A 28 -21.19 -8.74 -16.16
N LEU A 29 -19.94 -9.12 -15.87
CA LEU A 29 -19.03 -8.30 -15.07
C LEU A 29 -18.86 -6.92 -15.69
N HIS A 30 -18.59 -6.88 -17.00
CA HIS A 30 -18.40 -5.64 -17.76
C HIS A 30 -19.65 -4.75 -17.72
N LEU A 31 -20.85 -5.31 -17.86
CA LEU A 31 -22.11 -4.57 -17.75
C LEU A 31 -22.41 -4.09 -16.32
N CYS A 32 -22.04 -4.89 -15.31
CA CYS A 32 -22.24 -4.55 -13.91
C CYS A 32 -21.36 -3.37 -13.48
N ILE A 33 -20.16 -3.24 -14.04
CA ILE A 33 -19.17 -2.25 -13.62
C ILE A 33 -19.20 -1.02 -14.53
N TYR A 34 -19.15 -1.19 -15.84
CA TYR A 34 -19.04 -0.06 -16.77
C TYR A 34 -20.39 0.47 -17.24
N HIS A 35 -21.49 -0.24 -16.96
CA HIS A 35 -22.85 0.12 -17.38
C HIS A 35 -23.06 0.31 -18.91
N GLN A 36 -22.05 -0.02 -19.72
CA GLN A 36 -22.04 0.12 -21.16
C GLN A 36 -21.34 -1.05 -21.86
N VAL A 37 -21.52 -1.13 -23.18
CA VAL A 37 -20.82 -2.11 -24.03
C VAL A 37 -20.24 -1.36 -25.22
N ASN A 38 -18.94 -1.10 -25.18
CA ASN A 38 -18.22 -0.45 -26.27
C ASN A 38 -17.82 -1.48 -27.36
N GLY A 39 -17.22 -1.00 -28.45
CA GLY A 39 -16.74 -1.87 -29.54
C GLY A 39 -15.60 -2.82 -29.13
N ARG A 40 -14.88 -2.53 -28.05
CA ARG A 40 -13.73 -3.31 -27.57
C ARG A 40 -14.15 -4.57 -26.80
N ILE A 41 -15.41 -4.70 -26.37
CA ILE A 41 -15.96 -5.92 -25.71
C ILE A 41 -15.70 -7.22 -26.48
N ILE A 42 -15.47 -7.13 -27.80
CA ILE A 42 -15.14 -8.27 -28.64
C ILE A 42 -13.87 -8.99 -28.16
N PHE A 43 -12.88 -8.28 -27.61
CA PHE A 43 -11.63 -8.87 -27.14
C PHE A 43 -11.81 -9.71 -25.86
N PRO A 44 -12.45 -9.20 -24.78
CA PRO A 44 -12.86 -10.02 -23.63
C PRO A 44 -13.62 -11.28 -24.07
N ILE A 45 -14.60 -11.15 -24.98
CA ILE A 45 -15.39 -12.30 -25.47
C ILE A 45 -14.50 -13.34 -26.17
N LEU A 46 -13.60 -12.91 -27.05
CA LEU A 46 -12.71 -13.82 -27.79
C LEU A 46 -11.72 -14.52 -26.85
N PHE A 47 -11.17 -13.81 -25.87
CA PHE A 47 -10.32 -14.41 -24.84
C PHE A 47 -11.10 -15.39 -23.96
N ALA A 48 -12.30 -15.06 -23.50
CA ALA A 48 -13.15 -15.98 -22.73
C ALA A 48 -13.51 -17.25 -23.54
N LEU A 49 -13.79 -17.12 -24.84
CA LEU A 49 -13.99 -18.26 -25.73
C LEU A 49 -12.75 -19.15 -25.81
N SER A 50 -11.56 -18.55 -25.85
CA SER A 50 -10.29 -19.28 -25.84
C SER A 50 -10.14 -20.09 -24.53
N VAL A 51 -10.39 -19.45 -23.38
CA VAL A 51 -10.33 -20.11 -22.06
C VAL A 51 -11.35 -21.25 -21.98
N GLY A 52 -12.58 -21.03 -22.44
CA GLY A 52 -13.60 -22.06 -22.48
C GLY A 52 -13.21 -23.27 -23.34
N ALA A 53 -12.57 -23.04 -24.49
CA ALA A 53 -12.05 -24.11 -25.35
C ALA A 53 -10.94 -24.91 -24.65
N LEU A 54 -10.05 -24.23 -23.92
CA LEU A 54 -8.99 -24.86 -23.13
C LEU A 54 -9.56 -25.70 -21.98
N LEU A 55 -10.48 -25.16 -21.19
CA LEU A 55 -11.15 -25.87 -20.09
C LEU A 55 -11.86 -27.13 -20.59
N PHE A 56 -12.58 -27.03 -21.72
CA PHE A 56 -13.20 -28.17 -22.36
C PHE A 56 -12.18 -29.24 -22.77
N ALA A 57 -11.07 -28.83 -23.37
CA ALA A 57 -10.00 -29.73 -23.80
C ALA A 57 -9.38 -30.47 -22.63
N LEU A 58 -8.98 -29.76 -21.57
CA LEU A 58 -8.34 -30.31 -20.37
C LEU A 58 -9.27 -31.28 -19.64
N CYS A 59 -10.52 -30.89 -19.42
CA CYS A 59 -11.48 -31.76 -18.75
C CYS A 59 -11.77 -33.03 -19.57
N SER A 60 -11.73 -32.94 -20.91
CA SER A 60 -12.01 -34.06 -21.82
C SER A 60 -10.88 -35.10 -21.87
N LEU A 61 -9.71 -34.79 -21.29
CA LEU A 61 -8.63 -35.76 -21.07
C LEU A 61 -8.95 -36.74 -19.93
N LEU A 62 -9.82 -36.34 -19.02
CA LEU A 62 -10.22 -37.14 -17.87
C LEU A 62 -11.32 -38.15 -18.23
N PRO A 63 -11.50 -39.22 -17.42
CA PRO A 63 -12.65 -40.11 -17.56
C PRO A 63 -13.97 -39.30 -17.54
N PRO A 64 -15.00 -39.64 -18.35
CA PRO A 64 -16.20 -38.81 -18.54
C PRO A 64 -16.89 -38.31 -17.28
N LYS A 65 -16.94 -39.13 -16.22
CA LYS A 65 -17.52 -38.74 -14.93
C LYS A 65 -16.63 -37.75 -14.17
N ALA A 66 -15.32 -37.99 -14.15
CA ALA A 66 -14.35 -37.12 -13.50
C ALA A 66 -14.22 -35.79 -14.25
N GLY A 67 -14.09 -35.82 -15.57
CA GLY A 67 -14.04 -34.62 -16.41
C GLY A 67 -15.28 -33.75 -16.28
N LYS A 68 -16.48 -34.36 -16.21
CA LYS A 68 -17.74 -33.62 -15.98
C LYS A 68 -17.69 -32.80 -14.68
N TRP A 69 -17.28 -33.42 -13.59
CA TRP A 69 -17.22 -32.74 -12.29
C TRP A 69 -16.03 -31.78 -12.19
N MET A 70 -14.90 -32.09 -12.85
CA MET A 70 -13.78 -31.17 -13.00
C MET A 70 -14.21 -29.89 -13.73
N LEU A 71 -14.98 -30.02 -14.83
CA LEU A 71 -15.52 -28.85 -15.53
C LEU A 71 -16.43 -28.01 -14.63
N CYS A 72 -17.29 -28.66 -13.84
CA CYS A 72 -18.14 -27.94 -12.88
C CYS A 72 -17.31 -27.21 -11.81
N LEU A 73 -16.26 -27.86 -11.30
CA LEU A 73 -15.36 -27.27 -10.31
C LEU A 73 -14.63 -26.05 -10.90
N LEU A 74 -14.01 -26.18 -12.07
CA LEU A 74 -13.26 -25.10 -12.71
C LEU A 74 -14.16 -23.91 -13.08
N LEU A 75 -15.36 -24.17 -13.60
CA LEU A 75 -16.32 -23.09 -13.87
C LEU A 75 -16.87 -22.45 -12.59
N GLY A 76 -17.01 -23.23 -11.51
CA GLY A 76 -17.39 -22.71 -10.19
C GLY A 76 -16.29 -21.83 -9.58
N LEU A 77 -15.03 -22.26 -9.64
CA LEU A 77 -13.88 -21.46 -9.20
C LEU A 77 -13.73 -20.18 -10.03
N LEU A 78 -13.94 -20.28 -11.35
CA LEU A 78 -13.93 -19.12 -12.23
C LEU A 78 -15.04 -18.13 -11.87
N THR A 79 -16.25 -18.63 -11.59
CA THR A 79 -17.38 -17.78 -11.15
C THR A 79 -17.06 -17.09 -9.83
N PHE A 80 -16.53 -17.82 -8.86
CA PHE A 80 -16.12 -17.27 -7.57
C PHE A 80 -15.04 -16.18 -7.72
N TYR A 81 -14.05 -16.39 -8.60
CA TYR A 81 -13.02 -15.38 -8.88
C TYR A 81 -13.63 -14.06 -9.43
N PHE A 82 -14.58 -14.17 -10.36
CA PHE A 82 -15.32 -13.01 -10.88
C PHE A 82 -16.16 -12.31 -9.81
N GLU A 83 -16.80 -13.07 -8.92
CA GLU A 83 -17.56 -12.51 -7.79
C GLU A 83 -16.65 -11.76 -6.81
N VAL A 84 -15.45 -12.29 -6.50
CA VAL A 84 -14.47 -11.60 -5.64
C VAL A 84 -14.05 -10.27 -6.26
N GLN A 85 -13.74 -10.25 -7.56
CA GLN A 85 -13.35 -9.04 -8.27
C GLN A 85 -14.48 -8.00 -8.33
N LEU A 86 -15.72 -8.45 -8.59
CA LEU A 86 -16.89 -7.58 -8.57
C LEU A 86 -17.12 -6.96 -7.18
N VAL A 87 -17.02 -7.74 -6.11
CA VAL A 87 -17.18 -7.24 -4.74
C VAL A 87 -16.07 -6.24 -4.41
N TYR A 88 -14.83 -6.54 -4.78
CA TYR A 88 -13.72 -5.63 -4.56
C TYR A 88 -13.94 -4.29 -5.29
N ASN A 89 -14.28 -4.33 -6.58
CA ASN A 89 -14.59 -3.13 -7.37
C ASN A 89 -15.78 -2.35 -6.78
N SER A 90 -16.81 -3.03 -6.26
CA SER A 90 -17.94 -2.34 -5.60
C SER A 90 -17.59 -1.61 -4.30
N ILE A 91 -16.45 -1.94 -3.68
CA ILE A 91 -15.98 -1.30 -2.44
C ILE A 91 -14.95 -0.21 -2.76
N PHE A 92 -14.01 -0.50 -3.66
CA PHE A 92 -12.81 0.33 -3.89
C PHE A 92 -12.83 1.09 -5.23
N GLY A 93 -13.79 0.81 -6.12
CA GLY A 93 -13.90 1.45 -7.44
C GLY A 93 -12.88 0.97 -8.49
N GLU A 94 -12.08 -0.05 -8.18
CA GLU A 94 -11.00 -0.58 -9.04
C GLU A 94 -10.93 -2.12 -8.97
N PHE A 95 -10.34 -2.78 -9.97
CA PHE A 95 -10.03 -4.21 -9.90
C PHE A 95 -8.80 -4.52 -9.05
N MET A 96 -8.85 -5.65 -8.33
CA MET A 96 -7.73 -6.12 -7.53
C MET A 96 -6.69 -6.80 -8.41
N ALA A 97 -5.45 -6.29 -8.43
CA ALA A 97 -4.33 -6.92 -9.11
C ALA A 97 -4.05 -8.32 -8.51
N LEU A 98 -3.63 -9.30 -9.32
CA LEU A 98 -3.45 -10.68 -8.86
C LEU A 98 -2.50 -10.81 -7.66
N MET A 99 -1.44 -10.00 -7.58
CA MET A 99 -0.51 -9.98 -6.44
C MET A 99 -1.21 -9.58 -5.13
N GLN A 100 -2.16 -8.63 -5.18
CA GLN A 100 -2.94 -8.21 -4.01
C GLN A 100 -3.81 -9.34 -3.45
N MET A 101 -4.27 -10.26 -4.29
CA MET A 101 -5.05 -11.43 -3.87
C MET A 101 -4.23 -12.41 -3.00
N PHE A 102 -2.92 -12.54 -3.26
CA PHE A 102 -2.06 -13.47 -2.53
C PHE A 102 -1.50 -12.87 -1.23
N THR A 103 -1.41 -11.55 -1.12
CA THR A 103 -0.89 -10.83 0.06
C THR A 103 -1.99 -10.27 0.98
N GLY A 104 -3.25 -10.25 0.54
CA GLY A 104 -4.38 -9.59 1.21
C GLY A 104 -5.00 -10.27 2.44
N ALA A 105 -4.38 -11.30 3.02
CA ALA A 105 -4.94 -11.99 4.20
C ALA A 105 -5.12 -11.07 5.43
N GLY A 106 -4.27 -10.06 5.60
CA GLY A 106 -4.39 -9.04 6.66
C GLY A 106 -5.41 -7.93 6.36
N ALA A 107 -5.70 -7.66 5.08
CA ALA A 107 -6.72 -6.70 4.69
C ALA A 107 -8.12 -7.22 5.03
N ILE A 108 -8.41 -8.51 4.81
CA ILE A 108 -9.73 -9.08 5.11
C ILE A 108 -10.07 -9.03 6.61
N THR A 109 -9.06 -9.11 7.49
CA THR A 109 -9.26 -8.99 8.95
C THR A 109 -9.50 -7.55 9.39
N ASN A 110 -8.77 -6.58 8.81
CA ASN A 110 -8.90 -5.16 9.14
C ASN A 110 -10.15 -4.52 8.52
N PHE A 111 -10.64 -5.09 7.41
CA PHE A 111 -11.82 -4.62 6.68
C PHE A 111 -13.01 -5.59 6.79
N PHE A 112 -13.12 -6.41 7.85
CA PHE A 112 -14.12 -7.49 7.91
C PHE A 112 -15.56 -6.99 7.77
N TRP A 113 -15.93 -5.94 8.50
CA TRP A 113 -17.28 -5.37 8.45
C TRP A 113 -17.55 -4.65 7.12
N GLN A 114 -16.55 -3.96 6.60
CA GLN A 114 -16.57 -3.29 5.30
C GLN A 114 -16.74 -4.31 4.16
N THR A 115 -16.06 -5.45 4.25
CA THR A 115 -16.18 -6.57 3.31
C THR A 115 -17.59 -7.15 3.33
N LEU A 116 -18.18 -7.37 4.52
CA LEU A 116 -19.56 -7.85 4.63
C LEU A 116 -20.57 -6.87 4.06
N TYR A 117 -20.38 -5.57 4.30
CA TYR A 117 -21.22 -4.52 3.75
C TYR A 117 -21.11 -4.44 2.23
N GLY A 118 -19.90 -4.45 1.67
CA GLY A 118 -19.67 -4.48 0.23
C GLY A 118 -20.29 -5.70 -0.44
N ILE A 119 -20.14 -6.89 0.16
CA ILE A 119 -20.82 -8.11 -0.30
C ILE A 119 -22.34 -7.92 -0.33
N TRP A 120 -22.92 -7.27 0.69
CA TRP A 120 -24.35 -7.01 0.75
C TRP A 120 -24.81 -6.07 -0.36
N GLN A 121 -24.07 -4.99 -0.62
CA GLN A 121 -24.37 -4.04 -1.71
C GLN A 121 -24.26 -4.71 -3.09
N ALA A 122 -23.21 -5.51 -3.31
CA ALA A 122 -22.99 -6.24 -4.56
C ALA A 122 -23.89 -7.49 -4.73
N MET A 123 -24.66 -7.87 -3.71
CA MET A 123 -25.40 -9.15 -3.65
C MET A 123 -26.27 -9.43 -4.90
N PRO A 124 -27.05 -8.46 -5.46
CA PRO A 124 -27.83 -8.73 -6.66
C PRO A 124 -26.97 -9.12 -7.87
N MET A 125 -25.80 -8.49 -8.01
CA MET A 125 -24.85 -8.72 -9.10
C MET A 125 -24.06 -10.02 -8.89
N VAL A 126 -23.68 -10.33 -7.64
CA VAL A 126 -23.10 -11.63 -7.26
C VAL A 126 -24.06 -12.77 -7.61
N LEU A 127 -25.34 -12.64 -7.25
CA LEU A 127 -26.35 -13.64 -7.61
C LEU A 127 -26.54 -13.80 -9.12
N LEU A 128 -26.32 -12.74 -9.91
CA LEU A 128 -26.38 -12.77 -11.36
C LEU A 128 -25.18 -13.52 -11.98
N LEU A 129 -23.97 -13.33 -11.44
CA LEU A 129 -22.77 -14.07 -11.83
C LEU A 129 -22.85 -15.55 -11.43
N LEU A 130 -23.53 -15.88 -10.33
CA LEU A 130 -23.67 -17.26 -9.82
C LEU A 130 -24.53 -18.17 -10.72
N ILE A 131 -25.43 -17.60 -11.53
CA ILE A 131 -26.43 -18.35 -12.32
C ILE A 131 -25.82 -19.47 -13.17
N PRO A 132 -24.80 -19.24 -14.02
CA PRO A 132 -24.28 -20.27 -14.92
C PRO A 132 -23.58 -21.40 -14.18
N ALA A 133 -22.94 -21.14 -13.03
CA ALA A 133 -22.33 -22.16 -12.19
C ALA A 133 -23.41 -23.09 -11.61
N VAL A 134 -24.47 -22.52 -11.03
CA VAL A 134 -25.61 -23.29 -10.49
C VAL A 134 -26.29 -24.10 -11.59
N VAL A 135 -26.56 -23.49 -12.75
CA VAL A 135 -27.13 -24.19 -13.91
C VAL A 135 -26.23 -25.36 -14.33
N THR A 136 -24.92 -25.15 -14.43
CA THR A 136 -23.97 -26.20 -14.81
C THR A 136 -23.97 -27.36 -13.83
N ILE A 137 -23.95 -27.09 -12.51
CA ILE A 137 -24.00 -28.11 -11.45
C ILE A 137 -25.33 -28.88 -11.51
N VAL A 138 -26.47 -28.19 -11.66
CA VAL A 138 -27.79 -28.84 -11.75
C VAL A 138 -27.89 -29.73 -13.00
N LEU A 139 -27.40 -29.26 -14.15
CA LEU A 139 -27.35 -30.04 -15.39
C LEU A 139 -26.42 -31.25 -15.25
N ALA A 140 -25.29 -31.11 -14.54
CA ALA A 140 -24.37 -32.21 -14.26
C ALA A 140 -25.00 -33.26 -13.33
N ALA A 141 -25.69 -32.84 -12.27
CA ALA A 141 -26.38 -33.71 -11.30
C ALA A 141 -27.54 -34.47 -11.95
N LYS A 142 -28.32 -33.82 -12.81
CA LYS A 142 -29.39 -34.43 -13.60
C LYS A 142 -28.88 -35.26 -14.78
N ASN A 143 -27.55 -35.33 -14.98
CA ASN A 143 -26.90 -35.97 -16.12
C ASN A 143 -27.47 -35.47 -17.46
N VAL A 144 -27.72 -34.18 -17.63
CA VAL A 144 -28.24 -33.64 -18.89
C VAL A 144 -27.14 -33.60 -19.95
N PHE A 145 -25.91 -33.26 -19.59
CA PHE A 145 -24.74 -33.34 -20.46
C PHE A 145 -23.78 -34.46 -20.06
N VAL A 146 -22.88 -34.82 -20.98
CA VAL A 146 -21.75 -35.72 -20.73
C VAL A 146 -20.49 -35.10 -21.32
N LEU A 147 -19.37 -35.27 -20.62
CA LEU A 147 -18.08 -34.89 -21.17
C LEU A 147 -17.53 -36.06 -22.00
N PRO A 148 -17.29 -35.88 -23.32
CA PRO A 148 -16.78 -36.97 -24.14
C PRO A 148 -15.34 -37.30 -23.77
N GLN A 149 -15.01 -38.59 -23.65
CA GLN A 149 -13.61 -39.01 -23.60
C GLN A 149 -13.06 -38.94 -25.03
N LEU A 150 -12.26 -37.92 -25.28
CA LEU A 150 -11.77 -37.63 -26.62
C LEU A 150 -10.54 -38.50 -26.94
N LYS A 151 -10.50 -39.10 -28.15
CA LYS A 151 -9.28 -39.74 -28.66
C LYS A 151 -8.19 -38.68 -28.84
N TRP A 152 -6.92 -39.02 -28.64
CA TRP A 152 -5.78 -38.09 -28.58
C TRP A 152 -5.74 -36.97 -29.65
N TYR A 153 -6.24 -37.20 -30.87
CA TYR A 153 -6.28 -36.19 -31.95
C TYR A 153 -7.37 -35.10 -31.77
N ARG A 154 -8.34 -35.28 -30.87
CA ARG A 154 -9.46 -34.35 -30.62
C ARG A 154 -9.18 -33.34 -29.50
N PRO A 155 -8.53 -33.69 -28.37
CA PRO A 155 -7.95 -32.69 -27.47
C PRO A 155 -6.92 -31.84 -28.19
N VAL A 156 -6.10 -32.44 -29.08
CA VAL A 156 -5.18 -31.70 -29.96
C VAL A 156 -5.94 -30.70 -30.85
N ALA A 157 -7.09 -31.08 -31.41
CA ALA A 157 -7.92 -30.16 -32.19
C ALA A 157 -8.54 -29.04 -31.35
N ALA A 158 -8.92 -29.31 -30.10
CA ALA A 158 -9.45 -28.30 -29.18
C ALA A 158 -8.35 -27.33 -28.69
N VAL A 159 -7.15 -27.84 -28.41
CA VAL A 159 -5.97 -27.02 -28.13
C VAL A 159 -5.58 -26.20 -29.36
N ALA A 160 -5.64 -26.77 -30.57
CA ALA A 160 -5.42 -26.02 -31.80
C ALA A 160 -6.47 -24.92 -32.00
N ALA A 161 -7.74 -25.17 -31.65
CA ALA A 161 -8.77 -24.14 -31.68
C ALA A 161 -8.51 -23.03 -30.65
N PHE A 162 -8.09 -23.38 -29.43
CA PHE A 162 -7.64 -22.41 -28.42
C PHE A 162 -6.49 -21.54 -28.96
N VAL A 163 -5.44 -22.17 -29.48
CA VAL A 163 -4.27 -21.48 -30.08
C VAL A 163 -4.72 -20.56 -31.21
N LEU A 164 -5.56 -21.04 -32.13
CA LEU A 164 -6.06 -20.24 -33.26
C LEU A 164 -6.91 -19.04 -32.81
N ILE A 165 -7.81 -19.22 -31.83
CA ILE A 165 -8.63 -18.12 -31.31
C ILE A 165 -7.73 -17.12 -30.57
N HIS A 166 -6.84 -17.59 -29.70
CA HIS A 166 -5.97 -16.74 -28.92
C HIS A 166 -5.02 -15.90 -29.79
N PHE A 167 -4.21 -16.55 -30.63
CA PHE A 167 -3.29 -15.82 -31.53
C PHE A 167 -4.02 -15.06 -32.64
N GLY A 168 -5.20 -15.53 -33.06
CA GLY A 168 -6.07 -14.77 -33.95
C GLY A 168 -6.55 -13.48 -33.31
N THR A 169 -6.91 -13.51 -32.03
CA THR A 169 -7.30 -12.32 -31.25
C THR A 169 -6.14 -11.34 -31.15
N VAL A 170 -4.94 -11.84 -30.81
CA VAL A 170 -3.70 -11.02 -30.76
C VAL A 170 -3.38 -10.40 -32.12
N ALA A 171 -3.51 -11.15 -33.21
CA ALA A 171 -3.27 -10.63 -34.55
C ALA A 171 -4.30 -9.56 -34.97
N VAL A 172 -5.56 -9.70 -34.55
CA VAL A 172 -6.60 -8.67 -34.78
C VAL A 172 -6.29 -7.41 -33.99
N MET A 173 -5.85 -7.54 -32.73
CA MET A 173 -5.41 -6.39 -31.93
C MET A 173 -4.22 -5.70 -32.61
N ALA A 174 -3.17 -6.43 -32.98
CA ALA A 174 -1.98 -5.88 -33.63
C ALA A 174 -2.27 -5.20 -34.98
N ALA A 175 -3.27 -5.71 -35.72
CA ALA A 175 -3.73 -5.08 -36.96
C ALA A 175 -4.44 -3.73 -36.72
N GLY A 176 -4.88 -3.46 -35.49
CA GLY A 176 -5.45 -2.18 -35.06
C GLY A 176 -4.41 -1.10 -34.72
N GLY A 177 -3.11 -1.43 -34.78
CA GLY A 177 -2.01 -0.54 -34.41
C GLY A 177 -1.39 -0.91 -33.06
N ASP A 178 -0.20 -0.38 -32.82
CA ASP A 178 0.63 -0.59 -31.61
C ASP A 178 0.90 0.71 -30.84
N GLY A 179 0.26 1.81 -31.24
CA GLY A 179 0.40 3.11 -30.56
C GLY A 179 -0.22 3.15 -29.16
N PRO A 180 -0.01 4.27 -28.44
CA PRO A 180 -0.57 4.51 -27.11
C PRO A 180 -2.07 4.22 -27.04
N TYR A 181 -2.53 3.57 -25.96
CA TYR A 181 -3.95 3.26 -25.67
C TYR A 181 -4.73 2.48 -26.75
N THR A 182 -4.05 1.97 -27.79
CA THR A 182 -4.58 0.93 -28.66
C THR A 182 -4.73 -0.37 -27.88
N VAL A 183 -5.69 -1.23 -28.25
CA VAL A 183 -5.91 -2.49 -27.53
C VAL A 183 -4.65 -3.38 -27.53
N TYR A 184 -3.88 -3.35 -28.62
CA TYR A 184 -2.61 -4.08 -28.67
C TYR A 184 -1.53 -3.43 -27.81
N GLY A 185 -1.37 -2.10 -27.85
CA GLY A 185 -0.42 -1.37 -27.02
C GLY A 185 -0.66 -1.61 -25.52
N LEU A 186 -1.93 -1.53 -25.09
CA LEU A 186 -2.34 -1.85 -23.71
C LEU A 186 -2.08 -3.33 -23.34
N TYR A 187 -2.28 -4.26 -24.28
CA TYR A 187 -2.02 -5.68 -24.07
C TYR A 187 -0.53 -6.01 -23.94
N THR A 188 0.36 -5.22 -24.55
CA THR A 188 1.81 -5.43 -24.53
C THR A 188 2.54 -4.61 -23.47
N SER A 189 1.97 -3.50 -22.99
CA SER A 189 2.59 -2.62 -22.02
C SER A 189 2.47 -3.18 -20.59
N ALA A 190 3.60 -3.31 -19.91
CA ALA A 190 3.67 -3.73 -18.50
C ALA A 190 3.12 -2.65 -17.55
N GLY A 191 3.16 -1.38 -17.93
CA GLY A 191 2.65 -0.25 -17.15
C GLY A 191 1.15 -0.03 -17.27
N THR A 192 0.40 -0.89 -17.99
CA THR A 192 -1.06 -0.76 -18.09
C THR A 192 -1.71 -1.15 -16.76
N GLY A 193 -2.41 -0.21 -16.13
CA GLY A 193 -3.16 -0.47 -14.90
C GLY A 193 -4.22 -1.57 -15.06
N THR A 194 -4.48 -2.32 -13.98
CA THR A 194 -5.40 -3.46 -13.98
C THR A 194 -6.80 -3.05 -14.47
N GLU A 195 -7.33 -1.90 -14.04
CA GLU A 195 -8.65 -1.40 -14.47
C GLU A 195 -8.75 -1.23 -15.99
N VAL A 196 -7.82 -0.49 -16.59
CA VAL A 196 -7.74 -0.27 -18.03
C VAL A 196 -7.58 -1.59 -18.78
N SER A 197 -6.76 -2.50 -18.25
CA SER A 197 -6.55 -3.82 -18.83
C SER A 197 -7.85 -4.64 -18.84
N VAL A 198 -8.57 -4.72 -17.71
CA VAL A 198 -9.82 -5.48 -17.61
C VAL A 198 -10.88 -4.91 -18.54
N HIS A 199 -11.01 -3.60 -18.62
CA HIS A 199 -11.95 -2.94 -19.53
C HIS A 199 -11.67 -3.31 -21.01
N ASN A 200 -10.40 -3.39 -21.41
CA ASN A 200 -10.03 -3.54 -22.82
C ASN A 200 -9.89 -5.00 -23.29
N ILE A 201 -9.36 -5.89 -22.46
CA ILE A 201 -9.05 -7.27 -22.86
C ILE A 201 -9.70 -8.34 -21.98
N GLY A 202 -10.39 -7.93 -20.91
CA GLY A 202 -11.18 -8.80 -20.03
C GLY A 202 -10.36 -9.37 -18.87
N LEU A 203 -11.07 -9.66 -17.78
CA LEU A 203 -10.48 -10.08 -16.51
C LEU A 203 -9.57 -11.30 -16.70
N LEU A 204 -10.01 -12.30 -17.47
CA LEU A 204 -9.23 -13.51 -17.71
C LEU A 204 -7.89 -13.27 -18.40
N SER A 205 -7.86 -12.33 -19.35
CA SER A 205 -6.67 -12.01 -20.12
C SER A 205 -5.71 -11.17 -19.29
N THR A 206 -6.23 -10.21 -18.52
CA THR A 206 -5.47 -9.43 -17.54
C THR A 206 -4.81 -10.34 -16.49
N THR A 207 -5.55 -11.25 -15.84
CA THR A 207 -4.97 -12.20 -14.87
C THR A 207 -3.84 -13.03 -15.49
N ARG A 208 -3.94 -13.38 -16.77
CA ARG A 208 -2.91 -14.14 -17.49
C ARG A 208 -1.67 -13.29 -17.80
N LEU A 209 -1.82 -11.99 -18.00
CA LEU A 209 -0.68 -11.06 -18.10
C LEU A 209 -0.02 -10.87 -16.74
N GLU A 210 -0.79 -10.62 -15.69
CA GLU A 210 -0.27 -10.50 -14.32
C GLU A 210 0.48 -11.77 -13.90
N CYS A 211 -0.06 -12.96 -14.16
CA CYS A 211 0.65 -14.25 -13.98
C CYS A 211 1.96 -14.33 -14.77
N LYS A 212 2.02 -13.78 -16.00
CA LYS A 212 3.26 -13.76 -16.80
C LYS A 212 4.31 -12.95 -16.07
N TYR A 213 3.96 -11.73 -15.64
CA TYR A 213 4.89 -10.84 -14.95
C TYR A 213 5.27 -11.33 -13.56
N MET A 214 4.42 -12.10 -12.88
CA MET A 214 4.76 -12.75 -11.60
C MET A 214 5.70 -13.96 -11.75
N LEU A 215 5.44 -14.84 -12.73
CA LEU A 215 6.21 -16.09 -12.91
C LEU A 215 7.53 -15.87 -13.65
N PHE A 216 7.55 -14.84 -14.48
CA PHE A 216 8.71 -14.35 -15.18
C PHE A 216 8.80 -12.86 -14.86
N PRO A 217 9.16 -12.51 -13.61
CA PRO A 217 9.55 -11.14 -13.29
C PRO A 217 10.57 -10.76 -14.34
N GLN A 218 10.31 -9.68 -15.06
CA GLN A 218 11.31 -9.18 -15.98
C GLN A 218 12.49 -8.78 -15.09
N ASP A 219 13.64 -9.42 -15.27
CA ASP A 219 14.91 -9.04 -14.63
C ASP A 219 15.34 -7.67 -15.17
N GLY A 220 14.56 -6.60 -14.96
CA GLY A 220 14.82 -5.25 -15.48
C GLY A 220 15.17 -5.13 -16.98
N GLN A 221 14.92 -6.16 -17.80
CA GLN A 221 15.55 -6.31 -19.14
C GLN A 221 14.58 -6.61 -20.29
N GLU A 222 13.26 -6.45 -20.13
CA GLU A 222 12.38 -6.34 -21.30
C GLU A 222 11.82 -4.92 -21.39
N ASN A 223 12.60 -4.10 -22.09
CA ASN A 223 12.33 -2.76 -22.58
C ASN A 223 10.85 -2.54 -22.97
N ALA A 224 10.10 -1.82 -22.16
CA ALA A 224 9.33 -0.74 -22.75
C ALA A 224 10.38 0.26 -23.21
N GLU A 225 10.71 0.30 -24.50
CA GLU A 225 11.49 1.42 -25.03
C GLU A 225 10.68 2.67 -24.69
N LEU A 226 11.12 3.45 -23.68
CA LEU A 226 10.67 4.82 -23.47
C LEU A 226 10.72 5.45 -24.85
N THR A 227 9.55 5.83 -25.36
CA THR A 227 9.44 6.21 -26.78
C THR A 227 10.03 7.61 -26.87
N VAL A 228 11.33 7.68 -27.15
CA VAL A 228 12.06 8.95 -27.32
C VAL A 228 11.62 9.57 -28.63
N SER A 229 10.59 10.43 -28.57
CA SER A 229 10.19 11.22 -29.72
C SER A 229 9.62 12.57 -29.31
N LEU A 230 10.41 13.35 -28.60
CA LEU A 230 10.31 14.81 -28.58
C LEU A 230 11.74 15.29 -28.73
N GLY A 231 12.07 15.78 -29.93
CA GLY A 231 13.46 15.96 -30.36
C GLY A 231 14.36 16.61 -29.31
N VAL A 232 15.57 16.07 -29.13
CA VAL A 232 16.57 16.59 -28.17
C VAL A 232 16.65 18.11 -28.30
N PRO A 233 16.26 18.88 -27.28
CA PRO A 233 16.47 20.31 -27.29
C PRO A 233 17.98 20.58 -27.31
N ASP A 234 18.50 21.14 -28.41
CA ASP A 234 19.90 21.53 -28.55
C ASP A 234 20.11 22.89 -27.84
N TYR A 235 20.11 22.87 -26.51
CA TYR A 235 20.38 24.04 -25.67
C TYR A 235 21.44 23.71 -24.61
N ASP A 236 22.42 24.60 -24.48
CA ASP A 236 23.32 24.65 -23.33
C ASP A 236 22.52 25.25 -22.16
N LEU A 237 22.00 24.39 -21.27
CA LEU A 237 21.15 24.81 -20.15
C LEU A 237 22.00 25.45 -19.06
N ASP A 238 21.78 26.73 -18.75
CA ASP A 238 22.42 27.40 -17.61
C ASP A 238 21.63 27.10 -16.32
N PRO A 239 22.23 26.48 -15.28
CA PRO A 239 21.58 26.24 -13.97
C PRO A 239 21.12 27.51 -13.25
N LYS A 240 21.53 28.71 -13.73
CA LYS A 240 20.99 30.00 -13.24
C LYS A 240 19.65 30.35 -13.84
N GLU A 241 19.33 29.83 -15.02
CA GLU A 241 18.10 30.10 -15.76
C GLU A 241 17.11 28.94 -15.64
N TYR A 242 17.60 27.70 -15.45
CA TYR A 242 16.77 26.50 -15.38
C TYR A 242 16.92 25.76 -14.05
N ASN A 243 15.88 25.01 -13.67
CA ASN A 243 15.93 24.06 -12.56
C ASN A 243 16.57 22.76 -13.03
N VAL A 244 17.90 22.76 -13.10
CA VAL A 244 18.76 21.64 -13.51
C VAL A 244 19.96 21.49 -12.59
N LEU A 245 20.43 20.26 -12.46
CA LEU A 245 21.70 19.92 -11.81
C LEU A 245 22.81 19.75 -12.87
N ASP A 246 24.07 19.76 -12.44
CA ASP A 246 25.24 19.54 -13.31
C ASP A 246 25.39 18.04 -13.62
N LEU A 247 24.50 17.53 -14.48
CA LEU A 247 24.43 16.12 -14.87
C LEU A 247 24.89 15.92 -16.31
N ASP A 248 25.84 14.99 -16.49
CA ASP A 248 26.28 14.51 -17.79
C ASP A 248 25.62 13.15 -18.09
N PHE A 249 24.45 13.19 -18.73
CA PHE A 249 23.70 11.98 -19.08
C PHE A 249 24.45 11.06 -20.06
N GLU A 250 25.32 11.60 -20.93
CA GLU A 250 26.13 10.77 -21.83
C GLU A 250 27.18 9.98 -21.03
N ALA A 251 27.80 10.61 -20.03
CA ALA A 251 28.70 9.93 -19.11
C ALA A 251 27.97 8.92 -18.21
N LEU A 252 26.78 9.25 -17.70
CA LEU A 252 25.94 8.35 -16.90
C LEU A 252 25.55 7.10 -17.70
N GLU A 253 25.07 7.27 -18.94
CA GLU A 253 24.72 6.16 -19.83
C GLU A 253 25.94 5.25 -20.08
N GLY A 254 27.12 5.85 -20.28
CA GLY A 254 28.38 5.13 -20.48
C GLY A 254 28.96 4.46 -19.23
N SER A 255 28.47 4.79 -18.04
CA SER A 255 28.99 4.29 -16.76
C SER A 255 28.42 2.93 -16.34
N THR A 256 27.27 2.53 -16.90
CA THR A 256 26.53 1.33 -16.53
C THR A 256 26.30 0.42 -17.74
N ASN A 257 26.07 -0.88 -17.49
CA ASN A 257 25.59 -1.84 -18.50
C ASN A 257 24.12 -2.24 -18.25
N ASN A 258 23.45 -1.60 -17.30
CA ASN A 258 22.03 -1.82 -17.04
C ASN A 258 21.21 -1.06 -18.09
N GLU A 259 20.52 -1.79 -18.97
CA GLU A 259 19.74 -1.23 -20.08
C GLU A 259 18.63 -0.28 -19.60
N ALA A 260 18.02 -0.54 -18.43
CA ALA A 260 16.98 0.31 -17.85
C ALA A 260 17.54 1.67 -17.39
N LEU A 261 18.69 1.67 -16.71
CA LEU A 261 19.38 2.91 -16.32
C LEU A 261 19.80 3.71 -17.56
N GLN A 262 20.34 3.06 -18.58
CA GLN A 262 20.69 3.72 -19.85
C GLN A 262 19.45 4.29 -20.58
N ALA A 263 18.31 3.61 -20.50
CA ALA A 263 17.07 4.11 -21.07
C ALA A 263 16.57 5.37 -20.33
N LEU A 264 16.65 5.38 -19.00
CA LEU A 264 16.36 6.55 -18.18
C LEU A 264 17.31 7.71 -18.48
N ASP A 265 18.63 7.47 -18.57
CA ASP A 265 19.61 8.51 -18.90
C ASP A 265 19.29 9.19 -20.25
N ARG A 266 18.98 8.39 -21.28
CA ARG A 266 18.56 8.92 -22.59
C ARG A 266 17.22 9.66 -22.55
N TYR A 267 16.27 9.16 -21.77
CA TYR A 267 14.96 9.77 -21.62
C TYR A 267 15.08 11.14 -20.94
N PHE A 268 15.72 11.21 -19.77
CA PHE A 268 15.90 12.47 -19.04
C PHE A 268 16.80 13.47 -19.78
N ALA A 269 17.78 13.00 -20.57
CA ALA A 269 18.55 13.87 -21.46
C ALA A 269 17.69 14.53 -22.56
N SER A 270 16.57 13.90 -22.94
CA SER A 270 15.63 14.40 -23.96
C SER A 270 14.50 15.27 -23.41
N GLU A 271 14.27 15.24 -22.10
CA GLU A 271 13.22 16.04 -21.46
C GLU A 271 13.59 17.53 -21.41
N GLU A 272 12.61 18.39 -21.70
CA GLU A 272 12.74 19.84 -21.53
C GLU A 272 12.81 20.18 -20.04
N ALA A 273 13.76 21.04 -19.63
CA ALA A 273 13.86 21.50 -18.26
C ALA A 273 12.93 22.69 -18.01
N THR A 274 12.40 22.82 -16.79
CA THR A 274 11.60 23.99 -16.42
C THR A 274 12.51 25.19 -16.14
N GLU A 275 12.16 26.35 -16.69
CA GLU A 275 12.81 27.62 -16.37
C GLU A 275 12.54 28.02 -14.91
N LYS A 276 13.53 28.67 -14.29
CA LYS A 276 13.30 29.47 -13.09
C LYS A 276 12.41 30.65 -13.46
N ASN A 277 11.38 30.87 -12.66
CA ASN A 277 10.33 31.85 -12.93
C ASN A 277 10.28 32.90 -11.81
N GLU A 278 9.31 33.81 -11.89
CA GLU A 278 9.17 34.91 -10.91
C GLU A 278 8.84 34.43 -9.49
N TYR A 279 8.42 33.18 -9.33
CA TYR A 279 8.11 32.55 -8.04
C TYR A 279 9.29 31.74 -7.47
N THR A 280 10.36 31.52 -8.24
CA THR A 280 11.52 30.74 -7.78
C THR A 280 12.15 31.40 -6.54
N GLY A 281 12.21 30.65 -5.43
CA GLY A 281 12.75 31.13 -4.16
C GLY A 281 11.88 32.17 -3.42
N LEU A 282 10.61 32.37 -3.85
CA LEU A 282 9.68 33.27 -3.17
C LEU A 282 9.54 32.98 -1.66
N LEU A 283 9.63 31.70 -1.30
CA LEU A 283 9.42 31.17 0.05
C LEU A 283 10.74 30.77 0.73
N GLU A 284 11.89 31.18 0.20
CA GLU A 284 13.19 30.93 0.83
C GLU A 284 13.19 31.43 2.29
N GLY A 285 13.53 30.53 3.22
CA GLY A 285 13.57 30.84 4.66
C GLY A 285 12.22 30.80 5.39
N TYR A 286 11.12 30.41 4.73
CA TYR A 286 9.84 30.15 5.40
C TYR A 286 9.82 28.75 6.01
N ASN A 287 9.09 28.57 7.10
CA ASN A 287 8.70 27.23 7.56
C ASN A 287 7.66 26.64 6.61
N LEU A 288 7.60 25.32 6.52
CA LEU A 288 6.65 24.60 5.68
C LEU A 288 5.89 23.55 6.46
N ILE A 289 4.56 23.57 6.39
CA ILE A 289 3.72 22.46 6.82
C ILE A 289 3.04 21.87 5.58
N THR A 290 3.24 20.57 5.34
CA THR A 290 2.55 19.83 4.28
C THR A 290 1.59 18.81 4.88
N ILE A 291 0.42 18.67 4.27
CA ILE A 291 -0.66 17.82 4.76
C ILE A 291 -1.23 17.02 3.58
N CYS A 292 -1.09 15.70 3.67
CA CYS A 292 -1.83 14.77 2.82
C CYS A 292 -3.09 14.35 3.60
N ALA A 293 -4.23 14.86 3.18
CA ALA A 293 -5.49 14.74 3.90
C ALA A 293 -6.33 13.56 3.38
N GLU A 294 -6.50 12.54 4.22
CA GLU A 294 -7.22 11.30 3.91
C GLU A 294 -8.64 11.56 3.40
N SER A 295 -8.92 11.09 2.17
CA SER A 295 -10.24 11.19 1.52
C SER A 295 -10.81 12.62 1.47
N PHE A 296 -9.96 13.65 1.55
CA PHE A 296 -10.39 15.04 1.54
C PHE A 296 -11.00 15.42 0.19
N SER A 297 -12.03 16.26 0.20
CA SER A 297 -12.59 16.85 -1.02
C SER A 297 -12.88 18.33 -0.81
N SER A 298 -12.39 19.18 -1.71
CA SER A 298 -12.70 20.61 -1.72
C SER A 298 -14.20 20.91 -1.76
N ARG A 299 -15.05 19.96 -2.20
CA ARG A 299 -16.51 20.06 -2.19
C ARG A 299 -17.11 20.18 -0.78
N LEU A 300 -16.37 19.80 0.26
CA LEU A 300 -16.82 19.96 1.65
C LEU A 300 -16.62 21.39 2.19
N ILE A 301 -15.70 22.16 1.57
CA ILE A 301 -15.34 23.50 2.03
C ILE A 301 -16.56 24.42 1.96
N ASP A 302 -16.90 25.01 3.11
CA ASP A 302 -18.02 25.92 3.28
C ASP A 302 -17.58 27.11 4.16
N PRO A 303 -17.88 28.37 3.75
CA PRO A 303 -17.46 29.55 4.50
C PRO A 303 -17.99 29.63 5.94
N GLU A 304 -19.11 28.99 6.24
CA GLU A 304 -19.73 28.99 7.57
C GLU A 304 -19.38 27.73 8.36
N ARG A 305 -19.37 26.55 7.73
CA ARG A 305 -19.14 25.28 8.43
C ARG A 305 -17.66 24.96 8.62
N THR A 306 -16.82 25.29 7.64
CA THR A 306 -15.37 25.04 7.67
C THR A 306 -14.60 26.33 7.37
N PRO A 307 -14.77 27.37 8.21
CA PRO A 307 -14.22 28.70 7.95
C PRO A 307 -12.70 28.72 7.83
N THR A 308 -11.98 27.86 8.56
CA THR A 308 -10.51 27.80 8.46
C THR A 308 -10.07 27.18 7.15
N LEU A 309 -10.64 26.03 6.76
CA LEU A 309 -10.35 25.45 5.44
C LEU A 309 -10.71 26.40 4.30
N TYR A 310 -11.84 27.12 4.41
CA TYR A 310 -12.22 28.15 3.44
C TYR A 310 -11.20 29.30 3.40
N TYR A 311 -10.72 29.76 4.57
CA TYR A 311 -9.70 30.78 4.65
C TYR A 311 -8.39 30.33 3.97
N LEU A 312 -7.92 29.13 4.27
CA LEU A 312 -6.72 28.56 3.66
C LEU A 312 -6.88 28.39 2.14
N SER A 313 -8.03 27.93 1.66
CA SER A 313 -8.27 27.67 0.24
C SER A 313 -8.50 28.94 -0.60
N THR A 314 -8.69 30.10 0.03
CA THR A 314 -8.99 31.37 -0.67
C THR A 314 -7.90 32.43 -0.51
N ASN A 315 -6.76 32.06 0.09
CA ASN A 315 -5.61 32.95 0.28
C ASN A 315 -4.30 32.25 -0.12
N GLY A 316 -3.31 33.00 -0.59
CA GLY A 316 -2.07 32.45 -1.17
C GLY A 316 -2.19 32.19 -2.68
N LEU A 317 -1.70 31.05 -3.14
CA LEU A 317 -1.85 30.60 -4.53
C LEU A 317 -3.10 29.71 -4.66
N ILE A 318 -4.00 30.06 -5.57
CA ILE A 318 -5.28 29.38 -5.78
C ILE A 318 -5.23 28.62 -7.11
N PHE A 319 -5.19 27.29 -7.04
CA PHE A 319 -5.12 26.40 -8.21
C PHE A 319 -6.55 25.97 -8.58
N GLU A 320 -7.11 26.54 -9.65
CA GLU A 320 -8.52 26.33 -10.00
C GLU A 320 -8.81 24.96 -10.63
N ASN A 321 -7.79 24.37 -11.27
CA ASN A 321 -7.89 23.19 -12.12
C ASN A 321 -7.02 22.03 -11.62
N TYR A 322 -7.03 21.80 -10.31
CA TYR A 322 -6.36 20.66 -9.68
C TYR A 322 -7.24 19.40 -9.63
N TYR A 323 -6.64 18.25 -9.97
CA TYR A 323 -7.25 16.93 -9.82
C TYR A 323 -6.34 16.02 -9.00
N GLY A 324 -6.89 15.39 -7.96
CA GLY A 324 -6.22 14.31 -7.27
C GLY A 324 -6.08 13.10 -8.19
N THR A 325 -4.92 12.47 -8.26
CA THR A 325 -4.66 11.43 -9.28
C THR A 325 -5.38 10.10 -9.00
N TYR A 326 -5.65 9.75 -7.74
CA TYR A 326 -5.98 8.37 -7.33
C TYR A 326 -7.42 8.16 -6.85
N GLY A 327 -7.85 6.89 -6.97
CA GLY A 327 -9.19 6.46 -6.62
C GLY A 327 -9.43 6.18 -5.14
N SER A 328 -8.77 5.16 -4.59
CA SER A 328 -9.04 4.66 -3.23
C SER A 328 -7.81 4.13 -2.48
N ASN A 329 -6.61 4.50 -2.93
CA ASN A 329 -5.36 4.02 -2.35
C ASN A 329 -4.49 5.15 -1.81
N THR A 330 -4.58 5.37 -0.49
CA THR A 330 -3.81 6.36 0.28
C THR A 330 -2.33 6.34 -0.06
N THR A 331 -1.69 5.16 -0.04
CA THR A 331 -0.25 5.05 -0.27
C THR A 331 0.18 5.47 -1.67
N ASN A 332 -0.69 5.36 -2.68
CA ASN A 332 -0.37 5.81 -4.03
C ASN A 332 -0.42 7.33 -4.12
N GLY A 333 -1.45 7.95 -3.54
CA GLY A 333 -1.59 9.41 -3.47
C GLY A 333 -0.48 10.06 -2.68
N GLU A 334 -0.22 9.52 -1.49
CA GLU A 334 0.86 9.93 -0.61
C GLU A 334 2.23 9.76 -1.30
N TYR A 335 2.44 8.69 -2.09
CA TYR A 335 3.73 8.43 -2.76
C TYR A 335 3.99 9.50 -3.81
N THR A 336 3.00 9.78 -4.64
CA THR A 336 3.12 10.82 -5.65
C THR A 336 3.27 12.22 -5.06
N PHE A 337 2.56 12.50 -3.96
CA PHE A 337 2.71 13.74 -3.22
C PHE A 337 4.15 13.93 -2.71
N CYS A 338 4.76 12.89 -2.13
CA CYS A 338 6.08 12.97 -1.53
C CYS A 338 7.25 12.84 -2.55
N MET A 339 7.04 12.12 -3.65
CA MET A 339 8.12 11.72 -4.57
C MET A 339 8.09 12.46 -5.91
N GLY A 340 7.00 13.13 -6.27
CA GLY A 340 6.85 13.77 -7.60
C GLY A 340 6.88 12.77 -8.76
N ASN A 341 6.56 11.50 -8.48
CA ASN A 341 6.58 10.38 -9.42
C ASN A 341 5.34 9.48 -9.25
N TYR A 342 4.98 8.73 -10.29
CA TYR A 342 3.87 7.77 -10.23
C TYR A 342 4.31 6.44 -9.59
N PRO A 343 3.49 5.81 -8.74
CA PRO A 343 3.78 4.52 -8.16
C PRO A 343 3.58 3.41 -9.20
N ASP A 344 4.17 2.26 -8.90
CA ASP A 344 3.91 1.01 -9.59
C ASP A 344 2.55 0.47 -9.15
N MET A 345 1.53 0.78 -9.95
CA MET A 345 0.14 0.40 -9.70
C MET A 345 -0.09 -1.12 -9.70
N SER A 346 0.88 -1.94 -10.12
CA SER A 346 0.78 -3.41 -10.08
C SER A 346 1.08 -4.00 -8.69
N ARG A 347 1.70 -3.20 -7.80
CA ARG A 347 2.11 -3.65 -6.48
C ARG A 347 0.92 -3.83 -5.54
N SER A 348 1.12 -4.74 -4.58
CA SER A 348 0.15 -4.90 -3.49
C SER A 348 0.35 -3.87 -2.41
N LYS A 349 -0.68 -3.56 -1.62
CA LYS A 349 -0.58 -2.61 -0.49
C LYS A 349 0.55 -2.95 0.50
N ALA A 350 0.84 -4.25 0.71
CA ALA A 350 1.93 -4.71 1.59
C ALA A 350 3.33 -4.62 0.97
N ALA A 351 3.41 -4.38 -0.34
CA ALA A 351 4.66 -4.20 -1.08
C ALA A 351 4.56 -2.93 -1.96
N ALA A 352 3.80 -1.94 -1.49
CA ALA A 352 3.49 -0.71 -2.22
C ALA A 352 4.77 0.04 -2.59
N SER A 353 4.67 0.97 -3.54
CA SER A 353 5.83 1.76 -3.98
C SER A 353 6.56 2.46 -2.84
N PHE A 354 5.84 2.94 -1.82
CA PHE A 354 6.46 3.45 -0.59
C PHE A 354 7.42 2.47 0.07
N PHE A 355 6.95 1.26 0.37
CA PHE A 355 7.78 0.22 0.98
C PHE A 355 8.92 -0.20 0.05
N ALA A 356 8.66 -0.26 -1.25
CA ALA A 356 9.68 -0.56 -2.25
C ALA A 356 10.80 0.50 -2.25
N SER A 357 10.47 1.78 -2.01
CA SER A 357 11.43 2.88 -1.94
C SER A 357 12.16 3.04 -0.61
N GLN A 358 11.88 2.21 0.41
CA GLN A 358 12.40 2.40 1.78
C GLN A 358 13.94 2.38 1.91
N LYS A 359 14.64 1.90 0.88
CA LYS A 359 16.12 1.86 0.81
C LYS A 359 16.70 2.61 -0.39
N ASN A 360 15.85 3.23 -1.20
CA ASN A 360 16.32 4.00 -2.35
C ASN A 360 16.93 5.30 -1.87
N TYR A 361 17.84 5.85 -2.66
CA TYR A 361 18.30 7.22 -2.46
C TYR A 361 17.21 8.19 -2.94
N LEU A 362 16.69 9.02 -2.02
CA LEU A 362 15.52 9.89 -2.26
C LEU A 362 15.84 11.38 -2.04
N PRO A 363 16.76 11.98 -2.81
CA PRO A 363 17.28 13.33 -2.52
C PRO A 363 16.19 14.40 -2.53
N PHE A 364 15.25 14.32 -3.49
CA PHE A 364 14.25 15.36 -3.72
C PHE A 364 13.03 15.29 -2.78
N CYS A 365 12.96 14.29 -1.89
CA CYS A 365 11.93 14.29 -0.86
C CYS A 365 12.12 15.52 0.03
N LEU A 366 11.02 16.24 0.33
CA LEU A 366 11.10 17.49 1.06
C LEU A 366 11.83 17.36 2.41
N GLY A 367 11.67 16.24 3.13
CA GLY A 367 12.43 15.99 4.35
C GLY A 367 13.95 16.05 4.12
N ASN A 368 14.48 15.32 3.14
CA ASN A 368 15.90 15.33 2.79
C ASN A 368 16.37 16.72 2.34
N GLU A 369 15.64 17.37 1.43
CA GLU A 369 15.98 18.72 0.94
C GLU A 369 16.03 19.76 2.07
N PHE A 370 15.00 19.81 2.92
CA PHE A 370 14.95 20.77 4.02
C PHE A 370 15.97 20.46 5.12
N LEU A 371 16.26 19.17 5.37
CA LEU A 371 17.31 18.76 6.30
C LEU A 371 18.69 19.27 5.84
N GLU A 372 18.98 19.18 4.53
CA GLU A 372 20.22 19.74 3.95
C GLU A 372 20.30 21.26 4.08
N GLN A 373 19.17 21.96 4.04
CA GLN A 373 19.09 23.41 4.31
C GLN A 373 19.15 23.76 5.82
N GLY A 374 19.28 22.77 6.71
CA GLY A 374 19.41 22.96 8.16
C GLY A 374 18.09 23.19 8.89
N TYR A 375 16.97 22.74 8.33
CA TYR A 375 15.67 22.76 8.99
C TYR A 375 15.49 21.55 9.91
N GLN A 376 14.60 21.68 10.88
CA GLN A 376 14.02 20.53 11.56
C GLN A 376 13.01 19.86 10.62
N THR A 377 13.03 18.53 10.52
CA THR A 377 12.14 17.79 9.63
C THR A 377 11.38 16.72 10.41
N TRP A 378 10.06 16.87 10.43
CA TRP A 378 9.15 16.01 11.19
C TRP A 378 8.08 15.40 10.31
N ALA A 379 7.67 14.18 10.60
CA ALA A 379 6.55 13.53 9.95
C ALA A 379 5.65 12.83 10.97
N TYR A 380 4.33 13.00 10.81
CA TYR A 380 3.35 12.51 11.78
C TYR A 380 2.23 11.72 11.12
N HIS A 381 1.82 10.65 11.78
CA HIS A 381 0.61 9.92 11.43
C HIS A 381 -0.21 9.56 12.66
N ASN A 382 -1.51 9.75 12.61
CA ASN A 382 -2.41 9.51 13.75
C ASN A 382 -2.92 8.07 13.86
N TYR A 383 -2.30 7.14 13.13
CA TYR A 383 -2.50 5.71 13.29
C TYR A 383 -1.14 5.01 13.44
N SER A 384 -1.12 3.70 13.67
CA SER A 384 0.13 2.94 13.86
C SER A 384 1.10 3.13 12.69
N GLY A 385 2.36 3.45 13.00
CA GLY A 385 3.45 3.59 12.03
C GLY A 385 3.83 2.31 11.28
N GLU A 386 3.47 1.13 11.82
CA GLU A 386 3.61 -0.15 11.12
C GLU A 386 2.61 -0.27 9.95
N TYR A 387 1.48 0.44 10.03
CA TYR A 387 0.49 0.43 8.96
C TYR A 387 1.05 1.13 7.72
N TYR A 388 1.11 0.38 6.61
CA TYR A 388 1.82 0.76 5.38
C TYR A 388 3.32 1.03 5.55
N SER A 389 3.95 0.51 6.61
CA SER A 389 5.41 0.60 6.84
C SER A 389 5.94 2.04 6.88
N ARG A 390 5.14 3.01 7.37
CA ARG A 390 5.58 4.41 7.45
C ARG A 390 6.79 4.61 8.37
N ARG A 391 6.92 3.76 9.39
CA ARG A 391 8.10 3.70 10.27
C ARG A 391 9.40 3.42 9.52
N ASP A 392 9.34 2.71 8.40
CA ASP A 392 10.52 2.39 7.58
C ASP A 392 10.75 3.43 6.47
N THR A 393 9.67 4.01 5.93
CA THR A 393 9.75 4.86 4.72
C THR A 393 10.00 6.33 5.04
N HIS A 394 9.37 6.89 6.07
CA HIS A 394 9.47 8.32 6.37
C HIS A 394 10.85 8.74 6.88
N PRO A 395 11.57 7.94 7.69
CA PRO A 395 12.95 8.23 8.00
C PRO A 395 13.87 8.30 6.76
N ASN A 396 13.68 7.42 5.77
CA ASN A 396 14.45 7.44 4.52
C ASN A 396 14.16 8.71 3.67
N MET A 397 13.00 9.33 3.84
CA MET A 397 12.65 10.61 3.22
C MET A 397 13.20 11.83 3.98
N GLY A 398 13.97 11.62 5.05
CA GLY A 398 14.64 12.67 5.82
C GLY A 398 13.83 13.21 6.99
N TYR A 399 12.85 12.47 7.50
CA TYR A 399 12.01 12.91 8.63
C TYR A 399 12.34 12.19 9.94
N THR A 400 12.25 12.93 11.05
CA THR A 400 11.97 12.31 12.35
C THR A 400 10.50 11.92 12.39
N PHE A 401 10.21 10.63 12.28
CA PHE A 401 8.83 10.12 12.19
C PHE A 401 8.26 9.76 13.56
N GLN A 402 7.03 10.18 13.82
CA GLN A 402 6.23 9.76 14.97
C GLN A 402 4.83 9.34 14.53
N SER A 403 4.23 8.44 15.29
CA SER A 403 2.90 7.95 15.04
C SER A 403 2.12 7.64 16.33
N ALA A 404 0.83 7.38 16.22
CA ALA A 404 0.00 7.04 17.38
C ALA A 404 0.55 5.79 18.10
N GLY A 405 0.85 5.93 19.39
CA GLY A 405 1.46 4.88 20.22
C GLY A 405 2.97 4.68 20.01
N ASP A 406 3.61 5.46 19.13
CA ASP A 406 5.05 5.43 18.84
C ASP A 406 5.54 6.87 18.56
N GLY A 407 5.81 7.62 19.62
CA GLY A 407 6.17 9.04 19.58
C GLY A 407 5.00 9.99 19.88
N LEU A 408 3.77 9.66 19.44
CA LEU A 408 2.56 10.41 19.79
C LEU A 408 1.74 9.69 20.86
N ASP A 409 1.53 10.33 22.01
CA ASP A 409 0.66 9.85 23.10
C ASP A 409 -0.82 10.14 22.80
N ILE A 410 -1.36 9.46 21.79
CA ILE A 410 -2.77 9.54 21.37
C ILE A 410 -3.37 8.14 21.22
N GLU A 411 -4.68 8.01 21.42
CA GLU A 411 -5.37 6.74 21.30
C GLU A 411 -5.48 6.29 19.83
N ILE A 412 -5.11 5.04 19.55
CA ILE A 412 -5.26 4.44 18.22
C ILE A 412 -6.73 4.06 18.01
N ASN A 413 -7.41 4.79 17.11
CA ASN A 413 -8.78 4.54 16.68
C ASN A 413 -8.84 4.25 15.17
N TRP A 414 -9.95 3.68 14.69
CA TRP A 414 -10.18 3.46 13.26
C TRP A 414 -11.45 4.21 12.79
N PRO A 415 -11.33 5.43 12.23
CA PRO A 415 -10.12 6.27 12.18
C PRO A 415 -9.84 7.06 13.47
N SER A 416 -8.61 7.58 13.59
CA SER A 416 -8.14 8.47 14.66
C SER A 416 -8.36 9.95 14.36
N SER A 417 -8.28 10.78 15.39
CA SER A 417 -8.46 12.23 15.33
C SER A 417 -7.26 12.95 14.72
N ASP A 418 -7.51 13.84 13.76
CA ASP A 418 -6.48 14.72 13.19
C ASP A 418 -6.11 15.87 14.15
N LEU A 419 -7.09 16.33 14.94
CA LEU A 419 -6.88 17.36 15.96
C LEU A 419 -5.93 16.85 17.05
N GLU A 420 -6.18 15.66 17.61
CA GLU A 420 -5.36 15.10 18.69
C GLU A 420 -3.90 14.89 18.24
N MET A 421 -3.68 14.55 16.97
CA MET A 421 -2.34 14.48 16.39
C MET A 421 -1.62 15.82 16.43
N MET A 422 -2.26 16.89 15.93
CA MET A 422 -1.65 18.22 15.95
C MET A 422 -1.49 18.76 17.38
N GLU A 423 -2.41 18.45 18.29
CA GLU A 423 -2.27 18.77 19.70
C GLU A 423 -1.03 18.12 20.32
N ALA A 424 -0.73 16.88 19.94
CA ALA A 424 0.39 16.11 20.47
C ALA A 424 1.75 16.41 19.79
N SER A 425 1.77 16.88 18.54
CA SER A 425 2.99 16.98 17.73
C SER A 425 3.61 18.38 17.65
N MET A 426 2.80 19.44 17.68
CA MET A 426 3.27 20.78 17.29
C MET A 426 4.40 21.33 18.18
N ASP A 427 4.48 20.90 19.43
CA ASP A 427 5.51 21.35 20.37
C ASP A 427 6.92 20.89 19.94
N ASP A 428 7.04 19.79 19.20
CA ASP A 428 8.33 19.24 18.74
C ASP A 428 9.11 20.27 17.90
N TYR A 429 8.43 20.94 16.97
CA TYR A 429 9.07 21.91 16.07
C TYR A 429 8.87 23.37 16.49
N LEU A 430 7.89 23.69 17.34
CA LEU A 430 7.69 25.04 17.87
C LEU A 430 8.54 25.36 19.11
N SER A 431 9.12 24.36 19.76
CA SER A 431 9.96 24.55 20.94
C SER A 431 11.40 25.02 20.63
N SER A 432 11.73 25.18 19.35
CA SER A 432 13.06 25.57 18.85
C SER A 432 12.96 26.80 17.96
N ASP A 433 14.02 27.62 17.94
CA ASP A 433 14.16 28.78 17.05
C ASP A 433 14.63 28.38 15.63
N GLN A 434 14.93 27.09 15.38
CA GLN A 434 15.30 26.60 14.06
C GLN A 434 14.09 26.53 13.14
N PRO A 435 14.23 26.88 11.85
CA PRO A 435 13.13 26.75 10.90
C PRO A 435 12.76 25.27 10.72
N PHE A 436 11.52 25.00 10.31
CA PHE A 436 11.00 23.63 10.27
C PHE A 436 10.22 23.30 9.01
N HIS A 437 10.27 22.02 8.66
CA HIS A 437 9.34 21.36 7.78
C HIS A 437 8.59 20.26 8.57
N ALA A 438 7.26 20.33 8.63
CA ALA A 438 6.43 19.30 9.24
C ALA A 438 5.47 18.70 8.21
N TYR A 439 5.51 17.38 8.05
CA TYR A 439 4.61 16.61 7.20
C TYR A 439 3.55 15.88 8.04
N TYR A 440 2.29 15.91 7.60
CA TYR A 440 1.19 15.22 8.24
C TYR A 440 0.44 14.34 7.24
N MET A 441 0.31 13.05 7.55
CA MET A 441 -0.66 12.16 6.92
C MET A 441 -1.85 11.98 7.85
N THR A 442 -3.00 12.53 7.46
CA THR A 442 -4.21 12.50 8.30
C THR A 442 -4.97 11.18 8.17
N PHE A 443 -5.98 10.95 9.01
CA PHE A 443 -6.78 9.70 8.96
C PHE A 443 -8.25 9.89 9.28
N SER A 444 -8.66 11.01 9.89
CA SER A 444 -10.04 11.21 10.35
C SER A 444 -11.10 11.10 9.25
N GLY A 445 -10.74 11.45 8.02
CA GLY A 445 -11.59 11.40 6.82
C GLY A 445 -11.85 9.99 6.26
N HIS A 446 -11.26 8.94 6.85
CA HIS A 446 -11.35 7.58 6.33
C HIS A 446 -12.77 6.98 6.44
N TYR A 447 -13.16 6.21 5.42
CA TYR A 447 -14.40 5.42 5.35
C TYR A 447 -14.50 4.38 6.50
N GLN A 448 -15.67 4.02 7.08
CA GLN A 448 -17.05 4.12 6.58
C GLN A 448 -17.81 5.34 7.07
N TYR A 449 -18.58 5.99 6.20
CA TYR A 449 -19.37 7.18 6.53
C TYR A 449 -20.74 6.81 7.07
N ASP A 450 -20.76 6.41 8.34
CA ASP A 450 -21.97 6.22 9.15
C ASP A 450 -21.69 6.60 10.61
N TRP A 451 -22.72 6.67 11.45
CA TRP A 451 -22.60 7.10 12.85
C TRP A 451 -21.87 6.10 13.78
N ASN A 452 -21.35 4.97 13.29
CA ASN A 452 -20.46 4.09 14.06
C ASN A 452 -18.98 4.43 13.83
N ASN A 453 -18.66 5.23 12.81
CA ASN A 453 -17.32 5.77 12.62
C ASN A 453 -16.97 6.67 13.82
N PRO A 454 -15.86 6.43 14.53
CA PRO A 454 -15.46 7.20 15.70
C PRO A 454 -15.49 8.72 15.50
N MET A 455 -14.99 9.21 14.35
CA MET A 455 -14.87 10.64 14.08
C MET A 455 -16.22 11.27 13.73
N SER A 456 -17.05 10.57 12.95
CA SER A 456 -18.42 11.05 12.70
C SER A 456 -19.27 11.04 13.98
N LEU A 457 -19.09 10.04 14.86
CA LEU A 457 -19.81 9.93 16.12
C LEU A 457 -19.40 11.07 17.08
N LYS A 458 -18.10 11.35 17.17
CA LYS A 458 -17.54 12.48 17.94
C LYS A 458 -18.14 13.81 17.49
N ASN A 459 -18.31 14.00 16.18
CA ASN A 459 -18.80 15.25 15.59
C ASN A 459 -20.29 15.25 15.20
N LYS A 460 -21.06 14.21 15.53
CA LYS A 460 -22.43 14.00 15.03
C LYS A 460 -23.35 15.21 15.20
N ALA A 461 -23.30 15.85 16.36
CA ALA A 461 -24.18 16.97 16.71
C ALA A 461 -24.06 18.16 15.75
N MET A 462 -22.90 18.34 15.10
CA MET A 462 -22.70 19.42 14.12
C MET A 462 -23.38 19.11 12.78
N ALA A 463 -23.48 17.84 12.39
CA ALA A 463 -23.81 17.43 11.03
C ALA A 463 -25.19 16.77 10.87
N GLU A 464 -25.74 16.14 11.91
CA GLU A 464 -26.94 15.29 11.82
C GLU A 464 -28.22 16.03 11.35
N ASN A 465 -28.23 17.37 11.43
CA ASN A 465 -29.36 18.20 10.99
C ASN A 465 -29.09 18.94 9.67
N LEU A 466 -27.96 18.68 9.00
CA LEU A 466 -27.69 19.24 7.68
C LEU A 466 -28.65 18.64 6.63
N PRO A 467 -28.98 19.38 5.56
CA PRO A 467 -29.94 18.91 4.54
C PRO A 467 -29.29 17.92 3.55
N TYR A 468 -28.60 16.91 4.08
CA TYR A 468 -27.88 15.89 3.31
C TYR A 468 -28.30 14.47 3.75
N SER A 469 -27.99 13.46 2.94
CA SER A 469 -28.08 12.06 3.32
C SER A 469 -27.16 11.72 4.50
N GLU A 470 -27.48 10.65 5.24
CA GLU A 470 -26.71 10.25 6.44
C GLU A 470 -25.23 10.05 6.15
N ALA A 471 -24.87 9.46 5.01
CA ALA A 471 -23.48 9.25 4.62
C ALA A 471 -22.74 10.58 4.39
N VAL A 472 -23.37 11.54 3.71
CA VAL A 472 -22.79 12.87 3.48
C VAL A 472 -22.69 13.66 4.79
N GLN A 473 -23.69 13.57 5.67
CA GLN A 473 -23.61 14.15 7.02
C GLN A 473 -22.44 13.54 7.82
N ALA A 474 -22.27 12.21 7.80
CA ALA A 474 -21.18 11.54 8.48
C ALA A 474 -19.81 11.90 7.90
N TYR A 475 -19.69 12.03 6.57
CA TYR A 475 -18.48 12.50 5.90
C TYR A 475 -18.07 13.91 6.33
N ILE A 476 -19.03 14.84 6.37
CA ILE A 476 -18.81 16.21 6.87
C ILE A 476 -18.38 16.16 8.35
N ALA A 477 -19.01 15.31 9.17
CA ALA A 477 -18.65 15.15 10.57
C ALA A 477 -17.24 14.59 10.76
N CYS A 478 -16.80 13.63 9.95
CA CYS A 478 -15.42 13.13 9.96
C CYS A 478 -14.42 14.26 9.67
N ASN A 479 -14.61 14.99 8.58
CA ASN A 479 -13.71 16.07 8.14
C ASN A 479 -13.75 17.31 9.04
N ASN A 480 -14.71 17.40 9.96
CA ASN A 480 -14.69 18.44 10.99
C ASN A 480 -13.48 18.30 11.95
N GLU A 481 -12.87 17.12 12.04
CA GLU A 481 -11.59 16.95 12.76
C GLU A 481 -10.46 17.68 12.04
N LEU A 482 -10.38 17.60 10.70
CA LEU A 482 -9.39 18.34 9.90
C LEU A 482 -9.59 19.86 10.02
N GLU A 483 -10.84 20.34 9.96
CA GLU A 483 -11.16 21.77 10.18
C GLU A 483 -10.71 22.26 11.56
N GLN A 484 -10.97 21.48 12.61
CA GLN A 484 -10.52 21.80 13.97
C GLN A 484 -8.99 21.76 14.09
N ALA A 485 -8.35 20.76 13.47
CA ALA A 485 -6.90 20.63 13.43
C ALA A 485 -6.25 21.86 12.75
N MET A 486 -6.80 22.33 11.63
CA MET A 486 -6.32 23.54 10.95
C MET A 486 -6.52 24.80 11.80
N THR A 487 -7.66 24.90 12.50
CA THR A 487 -7.94 26.02 13.41
C THR A 487 -6.95 26.04 14.57
N TYR A 488 -6.67 24.88 15.17
CA TYR A 488 -5.68 24.74 16.24
C TYR A 488 -4.28 25.09 15.73
N LEU A 489 -3.89 24.56 14.57
CA LEU A 489 -2.59 24.78 13.95
C LEU A 489 -2.34 26.28 13.70
N LEU A 490 -3.27 27.00 13.07
CA LEU A 490 -3.10 28.44 12.85
C LEU A 490 -2.97 29.21 14.17
N GLY A 491 -3.81 28.90 15.17
CA GLY A 491 -3.72 29.53 16.49
C GLY A 491 -2.38 29.30 17.17
N ARG A 492 -1.85 28.07 17.12
CA ARG A 492 -0.55 27.70 17.69
C ARG A 492 0.61 28.41 16.98
N LEU A 493 0.56 28.55 15.66
CA LEU A 493 1.56 29.31 14.90
C LEU A 493 1.54 30.81 15.25
N GLU A 494 0.35 31.39 15.45
CA GLU A 494 0.19 32.78 15.89
C GLU A 494 0.75 32.97 17.31
N GLU A 495 0.42 32.06 18.23
CA GLU A 495 0.92 32.08 19.61
C GLU A 495 2.44 31.96 19.69
N ALA A 496 3.04 31.11 18.84
CA ALA A 496 4.48 30.96 18.71
C ALA A 496 5.15 32.13 17.96
N GLY A 497 4.38 33.01 17.32
CA GLY A 497 4.90 34.17 16.59
C GLY A 497 5.57 33.83 15.25
N VAL A 498 5.29 32.65 14.69
CA VAL A 498 5.87 32.16 13.42
C VAL A 498 4.86 32.10 12.27
N ALA A 499 3.59 32.44 12.52
CA ALA A 499 2.51 32.40 11.52
C ALA A 499 2.84 33.17 10.23
N ASP A 500 3.38 34.39 10.33
CA ASP A 500 3.74 35.23 9.16
C ASP A 500 4.84 34.63 8.28
N LYS A 501 5.54 33.60 8.78
CA LYS A 501 6.65 32.91 8.11
C LYS A 501 6.42 31.40 7.99
N THR A 502 5.18 30.94 8.02
CA THR A 502 4.84 29.52 7.87
C THR A 502 3.85 29.31 6.73
N VAL A 503 4.28 28.56 5.72
CA VAL A 503 3.47 28.17 4.55
C VAL A 503 2.74 26.88 4.89
N ILE A 504 1.48 26.77 4.46
CA ILE A 504 0.69 25.54 4.61
C ILE A 504 0.29 25.04 3.23
N ILE A 505 0.64 23.79 2.97
CA ILE A 505 0.25 23.06 1.76
C ILE A 505 -0.64 21.89 2.16
N LEU A 506 -1.84 21.82 1.58
CA LEU A 506 -2.82 20.77 1.86
C LEU A 506 -3.45 20.27 0.56
N THR A 507 -3.48 18.96 0.38
CA THR A 507 -4.29 18.31 -0.66
C THR A 507 -4.77 16.94 -0.18
N ASN A 508 -5.57 16.27 -0.99
CA ASN A 508 -6.02 14.90 -0.76
C ASN A 508 -5.04 13.84 -1.27
N ASP A 509 -5.11 12.65 -0.70
CA ASP A 509 -4.50 11.42 -1.24
C ASP A 509 -5.33 10.84 -2.41
N HIS A 510 -6.65 10.78 -2.24
CA HIS A 510 -7.61 10.30 -3.23
C HIS A 510 -9.01 10.88 -3.01
N TYR A 511 -9.95 10.68 -3.94
CA TYR A 511 -11.33 11.16 -3.77
C TYR A 511 -12.07 10.35 -2.69
N PRO A 512 -13.20 10.82 -2.12
CA PRO A 512 -13.91 10.10 -1.06
C PRO A 512 -14.70 8.91 -1.60
N TYR A 513 -14.01 7.82 -1.96
CA TYR A 513 -14.58 6.60 -2.56
C TYR A 513 -15.67 5.93 -1.70
N GLY A 514 -15.72 6.28 -0.41
CA GLY A 514 -16.76 5.86 0.51
C GLY A 514 -18.15 6.46 0.26
N LEU A 515 -18.25 7.53 -0.53
CA LEU A 515 -19.50 8.11 -1.00
C LEU A 515 -19.86 7.54 -2.37
N THR A 516 -21.13 7.21 -2.58
CA THR A 516 -21.61 6.92 -3.95
C THR A 516 -21.57 8.18 -4.81
N ILE A 517 -21.56 8.05 -6.13
CA ILE A 517 -21.60 9.21 -7.04
C ILE A 517 -22.81 10.13 -6.76
N ASP A 518 -23.98 9.56 -6.47
CA ASP A 518 -25.16 10.33 -6.06
C ASP A 518 -24.92 11.13 -4.77
N GLN A 519 -24.23 10.55 -3.78
CA GLN A 519 -23.90 11.20 -2.50
C GLN A 519 -22.79 12.24 -2.67
N PHE A 520 -21.82 11.98 -3.53
CA PHE A 520 -20.78 12.95 -3.83
C PHE A 520 -21.33 14.14 -4.62
N SER A 521 -22.24 13.89 -5.55
CA SER A 521 -23.02 14.92 -6.25
C SER A 521 -23.88 15.73 -5.28
N GLU A 522 -24.50 15.05 -4.30
CA GLU A 522 -25.25 15.69 -3.23
C GLU A 522 -24.36 16.64 -2.40
N LEU A 523 -23.15 16.21 -2.02
CA LEU A 523 -22.16 17.04 -1.34
C LEU A 523 -21.74 18.24 -2.19
N ALA A 524 -21.44 18.00 -3.48
CA ALA A 524 -21.00 19.02 -4.43
C ALA A 524 -22.11 20.04 -4.77
N GLY A 525 -23.38 19.66 -4.61
CA GLY A 525 -24.53 20.47 -5.01
C GLY A 525 -24.83 20.44 -6.51
N GLU A 526 -24.13 19.60 -7.27
CA GLU A 526 -24.27 19.40 -8.71
C GLU A 526 -23.92 17.95 -9.10
N GLU A 527 -24.32 17.54 -10.30
CA GLU A 527 -24.01 16.20 -10.82
C GLU A 527 -22.51 16.09 -11.12
N ILE A 528 -21.84 15.15 -10.45
CA ILE A 528 -20.42 14.86 -10.66
C ILE A 528 -20.27 13.83 -11.78
N ASP A 529 -19.46 14.15 -12.78
CA ASP A 529 -19.03 13.18 -13.79
C ASP A 529 -18.15 12.09 -13.17
N GLU A 530 -18.44 10.84 -13.53
CA GLU A 530 -17.78 9.65 -13.01
C GLU A 530 -16.41 9.39 -13.63
N THR A 531 -16.05 10.12 -14.68
CA THR A 531 -14.79 9.93 -15.40
C THR A 531 -13.71 10.85 -14.85
N PHE A 532 -13.94 12.16 -14.89
CA PHE A 532 -12.95 13.20 -14.60
C PHE A 532 -13.30 14.01 -13.35
N GLU A 533 -14.52 14.53 -13.24
CA GLU A 533 -14.88 15.49 -12.18
C GLU A 533 -14.82 14.91 -10.77
N LYS A 534 -15.02 13.59 -10.61
CA LYS A 534 -14.85 12.92 -9.30
C LYS A 534 -13.43 13.08 -8.71
N TYR A 535 -12.43 13.33 -9.56
CA TYR A 535 -11.05 13.55 -9.14
C TYR A 535 -10.74 15.02 -8.85
N ARG A 536 -11.62 15.95 -9.23
CA ARG A 536 -11.40 17.39 -9.03
C ARG A 536 -11.35 17.73 -7.54
N ASN A 537 -10.29 18.42 -7.13
CA ASN A 537 -10.06 18.75 -5.73
C ASN A 537 -9.39 20.13 -5.58
N SER A 538 -8.69 20.38 -4.48
CA SER A 538 -7.92 21.60 -4.25
C SER A 538 -6.50 21.28 -3.81
N PHE A 539 -5.53 21.84 -4.54
CA PHE A 539 -4.18 22.05 -4.04
C PHE A 539 -4.19 23.40 -3.30
N ILE A 540 -4.33 23.33 -1.97
CA ILE A 540 -4.28 24.51 -1.11
C ILE A 540 -2.81 24.87 -0.89
N CYS A 541 -2.39 26.06 -1.33
CA CYS A 541 -1.08 26.63 -1.03
C CYS A 541 -1.26 27.99 -0.34
N TYR A 542 -1.44 27.93 0.97
CA TYR A 542 -1.63 29.10 1.79
C TYR A 542 -0.29 29.75 2.11
N ILE A 543 -0.14 31.01 1.68
CA ILE A 543 1.05 31.85 1.92
C ILE A 543 0.62 33.08 2.72
N PRO A 544 1.07 33.22 3.98
CA PRO A 544 0.68 34.34 4.85
C PRO A 544 0.97 35.71 4.24
N GLY A 545 -0.04 36.59 4.24
CA GLY A 545 0.10 37.98 3.79
C GLY A 545 0.26 38.17 2.28
N MET A 546 0.20 37.09 1.49
CA MET A 546 0.16 37.15 0.04
C MET A 546 -1.25 37.51 -0.44
N GLU A 547 -1.36 38.44 -1.39
CA GLU A 547 -2.62 38.68 -2.09
C GLU A 547 -3.01 37.42 -2.88
N PRO A 548 -4.29 36.99 -2.84
CA PRO A 548 -4.72 35.80 -3.56
C PRO A 548 -4.39 35.89 -5.06
N THR A 549 -3.64 34.90 -5.55
CA THR A 549 -3.27 34.80 -6.97
C THR A 549 -3.81 33.50 -7.53
N THR A 550 -4.70 33.62 -8.53
CA THR A 550 -5.26 32.48 -9.26
C THR A 550 -4.26 31.93 -10.27
N ILE A 551 -4.13 30.61 -10.27
CA ILE A 551 -3.43 29.81 -11.27
C ILE A 551 -4.44 28.89 -11.95
N ASP A 552 -4.59 29.05 -13.26
CA ASP A 552 -5.56 28.34 -14.09
C ASP A 552 -4.97 27.13 -14.84
N THR A 553 -3.66 26.92 -14.76
CA THR A 553 -2.98 25.73 -15.31
C THR A 553 -3.58 24.45 -14.74
N TYR A 554 -3.95 23.51 -15.63
CA TYR A 554 -4.41 22.18 -15.24
C TYR A 554 -3.25 21.37 -14.66
N CYS A 555 -3.45 20.79 -13.49
CA CYS A 555 -2.41 20.06 -12.76
C CYS A 555 -2.97 18.92 -11.91
N SER A 556 -2.07 18.05 -11.46
CA SER A 556 -2.41 16.89 -10.65
C SER A 556 -1.42 16.66 -9.51
N THR A 557 -1.64 15.62 -8.70
CA THR A 557 -0.84 15.34 -7.49
C THR A 557 0.68 15.30 -7.75
N VAL A 558 1.10 14.82 -8.93
CA VAL A 558 2.52 14.68 -9.29
C VAL A 558 3.26 16.01 -9.39
N ASP A 559 2.54 17.09 -9.69
CA ASP A 559 3.11 18.41 -9.95
C ASP A 559 3.39 19.21 -8.65
N ILE A 560 2.93 18.71 -7.50
CA ILE A 560 3.05 19.39 -6.21
C ILE A 560 4.51 19.50 -5.78
N LEU A 561 5.25 18.39 -5.73
CA LEU A 561 6.64 18.37 -5.28
C LEU A 561 7.52 19.38 -6.06
N PRO A 562 7.61 19.33 -7.40
CA PRO A 562 8.45 20.27 -8.15
C PRO A 562 8.01 21.73 -8.00
N THR A 563 6.71 22.00 -7.82
CA THR A 563 6.21 23.34 -7.52
C THR A 563 6.73 23.83 -6.17
N ILE A 564 6.74 22.99 -5.14
CA ILE A 564 7.29 23.31 -3.82
C ILE A 564 8.80 23.55 -3.89
N LEU A 565 9.54 22.65 -4.55
CA LEU A 565 10.99 22.78 -4.72
C LEU A 565 11.34 24.12 -5.37
N ASN A 566 10.61 24.51 -6.43
CA ASN A 566 10.80 25.81 -7.08
C ASN A 566 10.45 27.00 -6.17
N LEU A 567 9.29 26.97 -5.50
CA LEU A 567 8.84 28.05 -4.61
C LEU A 567 9.83 28.34 -3.47
N PHE A 568 10.43 27.31 -2.91
CA PHE A 568 11.45 27.44 -1.85
C PHE A 568 12.86 27.68 -2.38
N GLY A 569 13.08 27.55 -3.70
CA GLY A 569 14.39 27.69 -4.33
C GLY A 569 15.36 26.55 -3.98
N LEU A 570 14.82 25.37 -3.69
CA LEU A 570 15.60 24.16 -3.36
C LEU A 570 16.29 23.62 -4.62
N PRO A 571 17.49 23.03 -4.50
CA PRO A 571 18.23 22.49 -5.64
C PRO A 571 17.58 21.20 -6.16
N TYR A 572 17.10 21.20 -7.41
CA TYR A 572 16.58 19.99 -8.04
C TYR A 572 16.77 20.01 -9.55
N ASP A 573 16.73 18.83 -10.18
CA ASP A 573 16.66 18.71 -11.63
C ASP A 573 15.24 18.36 -12.06
N SER A 574 14.57 19.33 -12.67
CA SER A 574 13.18 19.22 -13.12
C SER A 574 12.94 18.13 -14.17
N ARG A 575 14.00 17.62 -14.82
CA ARG A 575 13.89 16.53 -15.81
C ARG A 575 13.77 15.18 -15.14
N LEU A 576 14.24 15.02 -13.90
CA LEU A 576 14.30 13.76 -13.17
C LEU A 576 12.99 13.41 -12.42
N LEU A 577 11.97 14.26 -12.53
CA LEU A 577 10.65 14.08 -11.92
C LEU A 577 9.61 13.95 -13.03
N ALA A 578 8.57 13.15 -12.78
CA ALA A 578 7.45 13.06 -13.71
C ALA A 578 6.63 14.35 -13.72
N GLY A 579 6.38 14.94 -12.55
CA GLY A 579 5.66 16.21 -12.43
C GLY A 579 6.48 17.41 -12.81
N ARG A 580 5.82 18.54 -13.08
CA ARG A 580 6.48 19.82 -13.40
C ARG A 580 6.04 20.91 -12.44
N ASP A 581 6.90 21.92 -12.26
CA ASP A 581 6.46 23.15 -11.58
C ASP A 581 5.33 23.78 -12.40
N ILE A 582 4.15 23.85 -11.81
CA ILE A 582 2.94 24.33 -12.50
C ILE A 582 3.00 25.85 -12.78
N LEU A 583 3.86 26.58 -12.06
CA LEU A 583 4.08 28.01 -12.22
C LEU A 583 5.02 28.31 -13.40
N SER A 584 5.63 27.26 -13.97
CA SER A 584 6.51 27.34 -15.12
C SER A 584 5.71 27.41 -16.43
N PRO A 585 6.17 28.17 -17.44
CA PRO A 585 5.61 28.11 -18.79
C PRO A 585 5.82 26.75 -19.47
N GLN A 586 6.71 25.89 -18.94
CA GLN A 586 6.93 24.51 -19.39
C GLN A 586 6.00 23.49 -18.69
N ALA A 587 5.06 23.92 -17.84
CA ALA A 587 4.05 23.02 -17.30
C ALA A 587 3.24 22.36 -18.43
N TYR A 588 2.89 21.08 -18.29
CA TYR A 588 2.18 20.35 -19.35
C TYR A 588 0.72 20.82 -19.56
N ASP A 589 0.19 21.62 -18.62
CA ASP A 589 -1.19 22.12 -18.62
C ASP A 589 -2.21 21.00 -18.89
N MET A 590 -2.10 19.96 -18.07
CA MET A 590 -3.01 18.81 -18.05
C MET A 590 -3.01 18.16 -16.67
N ALA A 591 -4.18 17.71 -16.25
CA ALA A 591 -4.32 16.93 -15.03
C ALA A 591 -4.39 15.44 -15.40
N VAL A 592 -3.47 14.64 -14.85
CA VAL A 592 -3.34 13.21 -15.17
C VAL A 592 -3.90 12.35 -14.04
N LEU A 593 -4.66 11.33 -14.41
CA LEU A 593 -5.32 10.40 -13.51
C LEU A 593 -4.57 9.06 -13.46
N SER A 594 -4.84 8.26 -12.43
CA SER A 594 -4.10 7.01 -12.16
C SER A 594 -4.23 5.94 -13.26
N ASP A 595 -5.28 6.01 -14.06
CA ASP A 595 -5.52 5.13 -15.22
C ASP A 595 -4.90 5.68 -16.51
N GLN A 596 -4.12 6.77 -16.40
CA GLN A 596 -3.51 7.53 -17.49
C GLN A 596 -4.52 8.30 -18.37
N SER A 597 -5.79 8.40 -17.94
CA SER A 597 -6.71 9.41 -18.46
C SER A 597 -6.19 10.81 -18.11
N PHE A 598 -6.57 11.82 -18.88
CA PHE A 598 -6.16 13.19 -18.59
C PHE A 598 -7.20 14.23 -18.98
N VAL A 599 -7.11 15.39 -18.32
CA VAL A 599 -8.04 16.52 -18.48
C VAL A 599 -7.26 17.77 -18.86
N THR A 600 -7.77 18.52 -19.83
CA THR A 600 -7.29 19.85 -20.23
C THR A 600 -8.44 20.85 -20.14
N GLU A 601 -8.17 22.13 -20.40
CA GLU A 601 -9.21 23.17 -20.51
C GLU A 601 -10.34 22.78 -21.48
N ASN A 602 -9.97 22.22 -22.63
CA ASN A 602 -10.89 22.09 -23.76
C ASN A 602 -11.46 20.68 -23.94
N TYR A 603 -10.74 19.65 -23.49
CA TYR A 603 -11.14 18.25 -23.63
C TYR A 603 -10.52 17.35 -22.56
N GLY A 604 -11.16 16.20 -22.33
CA GLY A 604 -10.61 15.08 -21.57
C GLY A 604 -10.42 13.85 -22.45
N PHE A 605 -9.41 13.04 -22.16
CA PHE A 605 -9.18 11.74 -22.78
C PHE A 605 -9.38 10.63 -21.76
N ASP A 606 -10.29 9.71 -22.06
CA ASP A 606 -10.55 8.52 -21.27
C ASP A 606 -9.68 7.37 -21.80
N ALA A 607 -8.63 7.01 -21.07
CA ALA A 607 -7.71 5.94 -21.43
C ALA A 607 -8.38 4.56 -21.42
N ALA A 608 -9.42 4.37 -20.61
CA ALA A 608 -10.15 3.12 -20.50
C ALA A 608 -10.96 2.85 -21.79
N THR A 609 -11.66 3.84 -22.34
CA THR A 609 -12.42 3.70 -23.59
C THR A 609 -11.60 4.05 -24.86
N GLY A 610 -10.60 4.91 -24.71
CA GLY A 610 -9.89 5.58 -25.79
C GLY A 610 -10.70 6.68 -26.47
N GLU A 611 -11.73 7.21 -25.80
CA GLU A 611 -12.59 8.29 -26.32
C GLU A 611 -12.12 9.65 -25.83
N VAL A 612 -12.41 10.69 -26.63
CA VAL A 612 -12.15 12.09 -26.28
C VAL A 612 -13.48 12.78 -26.02
N VAL A 613 -13.60 13.42 -24.86
CA VAL A 613 -14.76 14.21 -24.45
C VAL A 613 -14.41 15.68 -24.59
N VAL A 614 -15.09 16.38 -25.50
CA VAL A 614 -14.87 17.82 -25.74
C VAL A 614 -15.78 18.64 -24.83
N PHE A 615 -15.21 19.49 -23.99
CA PHE A 615 -15.94 20.37 -23.08
C PHE A 615 -16.28 21.71 -23.73
N THR A 616 -15.39 22.22 -24.59
CA THR A 616 -15.57 23.51 -25.27
C THR A 616 -16.30 23.34 -26.59
N GLU A 617 -17.50 23.95 -26.71
CA GLU A 617 -18.32 23.86 -27.93
C GLU A 617 -17.55 24.38 -29.16
N GLY A 618 -17.40 23.53 -30.17
CA GLY A 618 -16.72 23.86 -31.42
C GLY A 618 -15.20 23.71 -31.40
N TYR A 619 -14.61 23.21 -30.30
CA TYR A 619 -13.20 22.85 -30.26
C TYR A 619 -12.94 21.57 -31.08
N GLU A 620 -11.92 21.61 -31.94
CA GLU A 620 -11.44 20.47 -32.69
C GLU A 620 -10.11 20.01 -32.08
N VAL A 621 -10.06 18.74 -31.66
CA VAL A 621 -8.89 18.15 -31.03
C VAL A 621 -7.83 17.87 -32.09
N ASP A 622 -6.62 18.39 -31.90
CA ASP A 622 -5.47 18.07 -32.74
C ASP A 622 -4.98 16.66 -32.41
N GLU A 623 -5.09 15.73 -33.37
CA GLU A 623 -4.65 14.34 -33.21
C GLU A 623 -3.15 14.23 -32.90
N THR A 624 -2.35 15.21 -33.33
CA THR A 624 -0.89 15.24 -33.06
C THR A 624 -0.61 15.62 -31.62
N ASP A 625 -1.28 16.67 -31.10
CA ASP A 625 -1.20 17.08 -29.70
C ASP A 625 -1.69 15.96 -28.76
N LEU A 626 -2.84 15.35 -29.10
CA LEU A 626 -3.39 14.22 -28.36
C LEU A 626 -2.38 13.06 -28.27
N LEU A 627 -1.79 12.67 -29.40
CA LEU A 627 -0.78 11.61 -29.43
C LEU A 627 0.48 11.98 -28.63
N GLN A 628 0.90 13.24 -28.68
CA GLN A 628 2.03 13.75 -27.92
C GLN A 628 1.76 13.65 -26.41
N ARG A 629 0.62 14.15 -25.92
CA ARG A 629 0.23 14.05 -24.51
C ARG A 629 0.13 12.61 -24.03
N GLN A 630 -0.48 11.75 -24.84
CA GLN A 630 -0.55 10.31 -24.57
C GLN A 630 0.84 9.68 -24.41
N THR A 631 1.79 10.06 -25.27
CA THR A 631 3.17 9.54 -25.23
C THR A 631 3.92 10.06 -24.00
N ILE A 632 3.76 11.35 -23.66
CA ILE A 632 4.33 11.95 -22.44
C ILE A 632 3.86 11.18 -21.20
N ILE A 633 2.55 10.97 -21.06
CA ILE A 633 1.97 10.27 -19.91
C ILE A 633 2.50 8.84 -19.82
N GLN A 634 2.54 8.11 -20.94
CA GLN A 634 3.09 6.74 -20.93
C GLN A 634 4.56 6.69 -20.51
N ASN A 635 5.38 7.61 -21.02
CA ASN A 635 6.78 7.71 -20.63
C ASN A 635 6.93 8.11 -19.16
N GLN A 636 6.12 9.03 -18.63
CA GLN A 636 6.15 9.42 -17.21
C GLN A 636 5.85 8.25 -16.28
N PHE A 637 4.81 7.46 -16.56
CA PHE A 637 4.46 6.29 -15.76
C PHE A 637 5.56 5.21 -15.83
N GLN A 638 6.09 4.94 -17.02
CA GLN A 638 7.15 3.95 -17.19
C GLN A 638 8.47 4.40 -16.55
N ALA A 639 8.87 5.66 -16.75
CA ALA A 639 10.07 6.21 -16.14
C ALA A 639 9.96 6.25 -14.61
N SER A 640 8.80 6.61 -14.05
CA SER A 640 8.58 6.58 -12.60
C SER A 640 8.76 5.16 -12.02
N LEU A 641 8.23 4.15 -12.72
CA LEU A 641 8.40 2.74 -12.35
C LEU A 641 9.88 2.34 -12.34
N ASP A 642 10.63 2.72 -13.37
CA ASP A 642 12.04 2.36 -13.50
C ASP A 642 12.92 3.16 -12.52
N VAL A 643 12.60 4.43 -12.25
CA VAL A 643 13.25 5.23 -11.18
C VAL A 643 13.14 4.53 -9.84
N LEU A 644 11.93 4.05 -9.48
CA LEU A 644 11.70 3.30 -8.26
C LEU A 644 12.46 1.96 -8.26
N ASN A 645 12.38 1.19 -9.33
CA ASN A 645 12.90 -0.19 -9.34
C ASN A 645 14.42 -0.27 -9.51
N GLN A 646 15.05 0.74 -10.10
CA GLN A 646 16.49 0.78 -10.37
C GLN A 646 17.26 1.67 -9.38
N ASP A 647 16.58 2.30 -8.43
CA ASP A 647 17.17 3.31 -7.54
C ASP A 647 17.94 4.38 -8.34
N TYR A 648 17.26 4.94 -9.36
CA TYR A 648 17.91 5.74 -10.39
C TYR A 648 18.64 6.96 -9.84
N TYR A 649 18.14 7.57 -8.76
CA TYR A 649 18.80 8.74 -8.17
C TYR A 649 20.17 8.40 -7.58
N ALA A 650 20.37 7.19 -7.04
CA ALA A 650 21.71 6.75 -6.60
C ALA A 650 22.69 6.62 -7.77
N HIS A 651 22.20 6.26 -8.96
CA HIS A 651 22.99 6.21 -10.20
C HIS A 651 23.30 7.63 -10.73
N ALA A 652 22.29 8.51 -10.79
CA ALA A 652 22.45 9.85 -11.35
C ALA A 652 23.22 10.81 -10.43
N LEU A 653 23.17 10.61 -9.11
CA LEU A 653 23.74 11.50 -8.09
C LEU A 653 24.66 10.74 -7.11
N PRO A 654 25.77 10.14 -7.59
CA PRO A 654 26.60 9.24 -6.80
C PRO A 654 27.31 9.94 -5.62
N ASP A 655 27.65 11.22 -5.77
CA ASP A 655 28.31 12.00 -4.71
C ASP A 655 27.34 12.38 -3.57
N GLY A 656 26.04 12.46 -3.86
CA GLY A 656 24.98 12.68 -2.85
C GLY A 656 24.61 11.39 -2.12
N ALA A 657 24.83 10.23 -2.74
CA ALA A 657 24.68 8.93 -2.08
C ALA A 657 25.76 8.67 -1.00
N GLU A 658 26.81 9.50 -0.91
CA GLU A 658 27.84 9.44 0.13
C GLU A 658 27.46 10.14 1.46
N VAL A 659 26.17 10.41 1.72
CA VAL A 659 25.72 10.87 3.05
C VAL A 659 25.84 9.73 4.09
N THR A 660 27.03 9.71 4.68
CA THR A 660 27.41 9.27 6.04
C THR A 660 26.85 7.94 6.54
N GLU A 661 27.63 6.87 6.33
CA GLU A 661 27.63 5.69 7.22
C GLU A 661 27.84 6.04 8.71
N ASP A 662 28.22 7.29 9.04
CA ASP A 662 28.63 7.70 10.39
C ASP A 662 27.59 8.51 11.20
N ASP A 663 26.36 8.77 10.72
CA ASP A 663 25.32 9.43 11.55
C ASP A 663 23.87 8.92 11.33
N GLN A 664 23.68 7.79 10.65
CA GLN A 664 22.44 7.02 10.75
C GLN A 664 22.61 5.99 11.88
N ASN A 665 21.64 5.89 12.78
CA ASN A 665 21.56 4.83 13.78
C ASN A 665 22.04 3.50 13.17
N GLU A 666 23.17 2.98 13.65
CA GLU A 666 23.64 1.62 13.37
C GLU A 666 22.60 0.62 13.90
N GLU A 667 21.51 0.40 13.16
CA GLU A 667 20.97 -0.94 13.01
C GLU A 667 21.35 -1.39 11.61
N ALA A 668 22.57 -1.91 11.50
CA ALA A 668 23.00 -2.71 10.37
C ALA A 668 21.88 -3.68 10.02
N THR A 669 21.23 -3.49 8.86
CA THR A 669 20.31 -4.50 8.32
C THR A 669 21.15 -5.70 7.92
N MET A 670 21.41 -6.54 8.92
CA MET A 670 22.13 -7.79 8.79
C MET A 670 21.31 -8.66 7.84
N GLU A 671 21.83 -8.92 6.63
CA GLU A 671 21.26 -9.98 5.80
C GLU A 671 21.33 -11.28 6.61
N LEU A 672 20.16 -11.76 7.05
CA LEU A 672 20.07 -12.98 7.83
C LEU A 672 20.38 -14.16 6.91
N PRO A 673 21.37 -15.02 7.23
CA PRO A 673 21.74 -16.16 6.39
C PRO A 673 20.70 -17.29 6.42
N PHE A 674 19.54 -17.08 7.05
CA PHE A 674 18.58 -18.10 7.42
C PHE A 674 17.53 -18.33 6.35
N THR A 675 17.55 -19.53 5.79
CA THR A 675 16.66 -19.98 4.70
C THR A 675 15.34 -20.59 5.19
N ASP A 676 15.20 -20.80 6.50
CA ASP A 676 14.05 -21.47 7.11
C ASP A 676 13.02 -20.51 7.71
N ILE A 677 13.21 -19.20 7.54
CA ILE A 677 12.26 -18.17 7.96
C ILE A 677 11.25 -17.95 6.82
N PRO A 678 9.95 -18.17 7.01
CA PRO A 678 8.94 -17.90 5.99
C PRO A 678 8.90 -16.41 5.60
N GLU A 679 8.71 -16.15 4.31
CA GLU A 679 8.57 -14.81 3.76
C GLU A 679 7.36 -14.07 4.39
N GLY A 680 7.51 -12.78 4.70
CA GLY A 680 6.49 -11.99 5.40
C GLY A 680 6.43 -12.18 6.92
N LYS A 681 7.43 -12.81 7.54
CA LYS A 681 7.60 -12.85 9.00
C LYS A 681 8.61 -11.78 9.42
N SER A 682 8.27 -10.99 10.45
CA SER A 682 9.19 -9.99 11.02
C SER A 682 10.51 -10.67 11.40
N LEU A 683 11.59 -10.08 10.90
CA LEU A 683 12.96 -10.54 11.10
C LEU A 683 13.59 -9.93 12.33
N ASP A 684 13.04 -8.83 12.85
CA ASP A 684 13.60 -8.03 13.95
C ASP A 684 13.91 -8.85 15.20
N PRO A 685 13.02 -9.74 15.69
CA PRO A 685 13.33 -10.58 16.84
C PRO A 685 14.51 -11.53 16.60
N ILE A 686 14.67 -12.01 15.37
CA ILE A 686 15.75 -12.91 14.98
C ILE A 686 17.05 -12.10 14.80
N SER A 687 16.98 -11.00 14.07
CA SER A 687 18.09 -10.07 13.85
C SER A 687 18.65 -9.56 15.16
N PHE A 688 17.79 -9.10 16.07
CA PHE A 688 18.17 -8.63 17.39
C PHE A 688 18.87 -9.72 18.19
N LEU A 689 18.24 -10.89 18.40
CA LEU A 689 18.80 -11.91 19.27
C LEU A 689 20.03 -12.61 18.69
N TRP A 690 20.05 -12.87 17.38
CA TRP A 690 21.19 -13.48 16.74
C TRP A 690 22.33 -12.49 16.53
N GLY A 691 22.03 -11.30 16.03
CA GLY A 691 23.02 -10.23 15.77
C GLY A 691 23.76 -9.80 17.03
N ASN A 692 23.07 -9.78 18.18
CA ASN A 692 23.70 -9.50 19.48
C ASN A 692 24.27 -10.75 20.18
N GLY A 693 24.21 -11.93 19.57
CA GLY A 693 24.74 -13.18 20.13
C GLY A 693 23.95 -13.76 21.31
N TYR A 694 22.72 -13.30 21.53
CA TYR A 694 21.82 -13.78 22.58
C TYR A 694 21.18 -15.14 22.26
N MET A 695 21.11 -15.52 20.98
CA MET A 695 20.59 -16.82 20.57
C MET A 695 21.40 -17.40 19.40
N ASP A 696 21.92 -18.62 19.58
CA ASP A 696 22.66 -19.32 18.53
C ASP A 696 21.69 -19.92 17.50
N PRO A 697 21.95 -19.85 16.18
CA PRO A 697 21.15 -20.56 15.19
C PRO A 697 21.38 -22.08 15.26
N ILE A 698 20.48 -22.87 14.69
CA ILE A 698 20.63 -24.34 14.67
C ILE A 698 21.64 -24.81 13.60
N SER A 699 21.92 -23.98 12.58
CA SER A 699 22.98 -24.18 11.59
C SER A 699 23.34 -22.86 10.91
N GLU A 700 24.41 -22.86 10.11
CA GLU A 700 24.86 -21.68 9.34
C GLU A 700 23.76 -21.03 8.49
N THR A 701 22.81 -21.83 7.98
CA THR A 701 21.73 -21.34 7.09
C THR A 701 20.33 -21.53 7.66
N LYS A 702 20.21 -21.88 8.95
CA LYS A 702 18.89 -22.06 9.60
C LYS A 702 18.88 -21.57 11.04
N PHE A 703 17.92 -20.71 11.36
CA PHE A 703 17.68 -20.25 12.71
C PHE A 703 16.95 -21.30 13.56
N GLY A 704 16.13 -22.13 12.91
CA GLY A 704 15.23 -23.10 13.53
C GLY A 704 13.83 -22.52 13.75
N TYR A 705 13.30 -21.78 12.77
CA TYR A 705 12.07 -20.96 12.88
C TYR A 705 10.91 -21.70 13.59
N ASP A 706 10.50 -22.85 13.07
CA ASP A 706 9.40 -23.68 13.59
C ASP A 706 9.86 -24.78 14.56
N VAL A 707 11.13 -24.80 14.96
CA VAL A 707 11.64 -25.81 15.87
C VAL A 707 11.17 -25.49 17.29
N THR A 708 10.54 -26.45 17.96
CA THR A 708 10.18 -26.32 19.38
C THR A 708 11.42 -26.03 20.21
N THR A 709 11.32 -25.04 21.11
CA THR A 709 12.42 -24.59 21.96
C THR A 709 12.29 -25.18 23.37
N THR A 710 13.35 -25.02 24.16
CA THR A 710 13.46 -25.57 25.51
C THR A 710 13.50 -24.48 26.56
N TYR A 711 13.06 -24.80 27.77
CA TYR A 711 13.09 -23.88 28.90
C TYR A 711 14.50 -23.35 29.19
N VAL A 712 15.52 -24.18 29.02
CA VAL A 712 16.93 -23.76 29.20
C VAL A 712 17.44 -22.82 28.11
N GLU A 713 16.84 -22.81 26.91
CA GLU A 713 17.17 -21.83 25.86
C GLU A 713 16.66 -20.44 26.23
N LEU A 714 15.45 -20.31 26.79
CA LEU A 714 14.98 -19.04 27.37
C LEU A 714 15.94 -18.53 28.44
N LEU A 715 16.35 -19.40 29.37
CA LEU A 715 17.30 -19.02 30.43
C LEU A 715 18.66 -18.62 29.87
N ASP A 716 19.17 -19.33 28.85
CA ASP A 716 20.42 -18.97 28.18
C ASP A 716 20.32 -17.60 27.50
N THR A 717 19.23 -17.33 26.80
CA THR A 717 18.99 -16.03 26.14
C THR A 717 18.96 -14.89 27.15
N LEU A 718 18.17 -15.01 28.23
CA LEU A 718 18.12 -13.99 29.28
C LEU A 718 19.47 -13.82 30.00
N TYR A 719 20.18 -14.92 30.25
CA TYR A 719 21.52 -14.89 30.86
C TYR A 719 22.54 -14.16 29.98
N ARG A 720 22.50 -14.37 28.66
CA ARG A 720 23.36 -13.67 27.70
C ARG A 720 23.01 -12.18 27.61
N MET A 721 21.73 -11.84 27.59
CA MET A 721 21.25 -10.45 27.65
C MET A 721 21.68 -9.75 28.95
N ALA A 722 21.76 -10.48 30.07
CA ALA A 722 22.28 -9.98 31.34
C ALA A 722 23.83 -9.84 31.36
N GLY A 723 24.51 -10.01 30.23
CA GLY A 723 25.97 -9.89 30.11
C GLY A 723 26.75 -11.15 30.51
N SER A 724 26.09 -12.31 30.60
CA SER A 724 26.71 -13.60 30.95
C SER A 724 27.54 -13.57 32.25
N PRO A 725 26.94 -13.17 33.39
CA PRO A 725 27.67 -12.99 34.64
C PRO A 725 28.40 -14.26 35.08
N ASN A 726 29.67 -14.10 35.47
CA ASN A 726 30.54 -15.23 35.78
C ASN A 726 30.09 -15.98 37.04
N MET A 727 29.70 -17.24 36.88
CA MET A 727 29.26 -18.12 37.97
C MET A 727 30.42 -18.99 38.45
N ASP A 728 30.45 -19.35 39.74
CA ASP A 728 31.42 -20.33 40.24
C ASP A 728 31.18 -21.69 39.56
N ASN A 729 32.24 -22.23 38.95
CA ASN A 729 32.26 -23.52 38.26
C ASN A 729 32.23 -24.71 39.23
N THR A 730 32.14 -24.50 40.54
CA THR A 730 31.88 -25.58 41.50
C THR A 730 30.52 -26.22 41.20
N TRP A 731 30.53 -27.54 41.05
CA TRP A 731 29.32 -28.32 40.81
C TRP A 731 28.49 -28.34 42.10
N VAL A 732 27.34 -27.64 42.10
CA VAL A 732 26.35 -27.73 43.17
C VAL A 732 25.39 -28.86 42.76
N ASP A 733 25.23 -29.86 43.63
CA ASP A 733 24.22 -30.90 43.43
C ASP A 733 22.82 -30.26 43.48
N MET A 734 22.23 -30.01 42.32
CA MET A 734 20.91 -29.39 42.17
C MET A 734 19.77 -30.41 42.26
N GLY A 735 20.00 -31.63 42.79
CA GLY A 735 18.97 -32.63 43.01
C GLY A 735 18.29 -33.19 41.75
N SER A 736 18.78 -32.84 40.55
CA SER A 736 18.19 -33.28 39.28
C SER A 736 18.49 -34.74 38.96
N THR A 737 17.45 -35.48 38.55
CA THR A 737 17.58 -36.87 38.08
C THR A 737 18.27 -36.99 36.73
N ARG A 738 18.43 -35.88 35.99
CA ARG A 738 19.17 -35.76 34.73
C ARG A 738 19.99 -34.46 34.72
N PRO A 739 21.26 -34.51 35.13
CA PRO A 739 22.04 -33.30 35.37
C PRO A 739 22.22 -32.45 34.10
N ILE A 740 21.92 -31.15 34.19
CA ILE A 740 22.23 -30.17 33.15
C ILE A 740 23.76 -30.01 33.13
N THR A 741 24.38 -30.30 31.99
CA THR A 741 25.83 -30.21 31.81
C THR A 741 26.16 -29.36 30.58
N GLY A 742 27.41 -28.89 30.48
CA GLY A 742 27.86 -28.11 29.34
C GLY A 742 27.35 -26.66 29.35
N LYS A 743 26.97 -26.14 28.18
CA LYS A 743 26.74 -24.70 27.96
C LYS A 743 25.64 -24.07 28.81
N TYR A 744 24.62 -24.84 29.21
CA TYR A 744 23.48 -24.32 29.97
C TYR A 744 23.66 -24.34 31.51
N LEU A 745 24.80 -24.82 32.03
CA LEU A 745 24.98 -24.91 33.49
C LEU A 745 24.97 -23.53 34.17
N ASN A 746 25.62 -22.54 33.56
CA ASN A 746 25.77 -21.22 34.16
C ASN A 746 24.46 -20.42 34.10
N CYS A 747 23.72 -20.47 33.00
CA CYS A 747 22.44 -19.77 32.89
C CYS A 747 21.40 -20.31 33.89
N VAL A 748 21.35 -21.63 34.11
CA VAL A 748 20.43 -22.23 35.09
C VAL A 748 20.80 -21.83 36.52
N LYS A 749 22.09 -21.85 36.87
CA LYS A 749 22.56 -21.37 38.18
C LYS A 749 22.23 -19.91 38.40
N TRP A 750 22.52 -19.07 37.40
CA TRP A 750 22.21 -17.65 37.45
C TRP A 750 20.71 -17.42 37.66
N ALA A 751 19.87 -18.10 36.89
CA ALA A 751 18.42 -17.99 37.02
C ALA A 751 17.90 -18.48 38.39
N ALA A 752 18.50 -19.54 38.94
CA ALA A 752 18.19 -20.03 40.28
C ALA A 752 18.59 -19.04 41.37
N ASP A 753 19.80 -18.48 41.30
CA ASP A 753 20.31 -17.50 42.25
C ASP A 753 19.52 -16.19 42.19
N LEU A 754 19.05 -15.80 41.00
CA LEU A 754 18.19 -14.63 40.79
C LEU A 754 16.72 -14.88 41.19
N GLY A 755 16.34 -16.15 41.40
CA GLY A 755 14.99 -16.54 41.79
C GLY A 755 13.95 -16.43 40.66
N ILE A 756 14.37 -16.52 39.39
CA ILE A 756 13.48 -16.29 38.23
C ILE A 756 12.87 -17.56 37.62
N LEU A 757 13.21 -18.74 38.15
CA LEU A 757 12.71 -20.02 37.62
C LEU A 757 11.19 -20.19 37.82
N SER A 758 10.46 -20.52 36.75
CA SER A 758 9.05 -20.94 36.80
C SER A 758 8.89 -22.41 37.21
N ARG A 759 9.96 -23.21 37.10
CA ARG A 759 9.96 -24.65 37.37
C ARG A 759 11.03 -25.05 38.40
N PRO A 760 10.79 -26.10 39.21
CA PRO A 760 11.80 -26.62 40.14
C PRO A 760 13.05 -27.12 39.40
N VAL A 761 14.22 -26.75 39.91
CA VAL A 761 15.51 -27.07 39.29
C VAL A 761 15.77 -28.58 39.16
N GLU A 762 15.22 -29.38 40.08
CA GLU A 762 15.35 -30.84 40.09
C GLU A 762 14.66 -31.51 38.89
N GLY A 763 13.66 -30.84 38.30
CA GLY A 763 12.88 -31.31 37.16
C GLY A 763 13.43 -30.83 35.81
N LEU A 764 14.43 -29.95 35.80
CA LEU A 764 14.96 -29.37 34.57
C LEU A 764 15.96 -30.31 33.87
N SER A 765 15.90 -30.30 32.55
CA SER A 765 16.83 -30.96 31.65
C SER A 765 17.02 -30.11 30.39
N SER A 766 18.05 -30.38 29.60
CA SER A 766 18.27 -29.69 28.32
C SER A 766 17.20 -29.94 27.25
N TYR A 767 16.18 -30.75 27.55
CA TYR A 767 15.07 -31.10 26.65
C TYR A 767 13.71 -30.70 27.22
N THR A 768 13.68 -30.01 28.35
CA THR A 768 12.42 -29.58 28.98
C THR A 768 11.73 -28.57 28.05
N PRO A 769 10.52 -28.85 27.52
CA PRO A 769 9.83 -27.93 26.61
C PRO A 769 9.51 -26.61 27.30
N LEU A 770 9.54 -25.51 26.54
CA LEU A 770 9.09 -24.19 26.99
C LEU A 770 7.61 -24.00 26.67
N LEU A 771 6.77 -23.88 27.69
CA LEU A 771 5.37 -23.47 27.50
C LEU A 771 5.24 -21.94 27.52
N ARG A 772 4.14 -21.42 27.00
CA ARG A 772 3.85 -19.98 27.03
C ARG A 772 3.78 -19.46 28.47
N SER A 773 3.07 -20.17 29.34
CA SER A 773 2.97 -19.87 30.78
C SER A 773 4.34 -19.77 31.46
N ASP A 774 5.22 -20.75 31.20
CA ASP A 774 6.59 -20.75 31.73
C ASP A 774 7.40 -19.54 31.27
N ALA A 775 7.28 -19.18 29.98
CA ALA A 775 7.98 -18.03 29.42
C ALA A 775 7.53 -16.74 30.12
N CYS A 776 6.23 -16.52 30.21
CA CYS A 776 5.65 -15.32 30.82
C CYS A 776 6.00 -15.22 32.30
N LEU A 777 5.89 -16.32 33.06
CA LEU A 777 6.21 -16.31 34.50
C LEU A 777 7.70 -16.07 34.75
N THR A 778 8.58 -16.68 33.95
CA THR A 778 10.04 -16.43 34.04
C THR A 778 10.37 -14.98 33.72
N ILE A 779 9.73 -14.41 32.69
CA ILE A 779 9.90 -13.01 32.28
C ILE A 779 9.39 -12.04 33.35
N LEU A 780 8.20 -12.27 33.90
CA LEU A 780 7.68 -11.44 34.99
C LEU A 780 8.60 -11.48 36.21
N ASN A 781 9.10 -12.66 36.58
CA ASN A 781 10.06 -12.79 37.68
C ASN A 781 11.36 -12.03 37.39
N TYR A 782 11.86 -12.07 36.16
CA TYR A 782 13.03 -11.30 35.78
C TYR A 782 12.76 -9.80 35.83
N ALA A 783 11.62 -9.33 35.31
CA ALA A 783 11.17 -7.94 35.39
C ALA A 783 11.09 -7.45 36.85
N ARG A 784 10.56 -8.27 37.76
CA ARG A 784 10.53 -7.99 39.22
C ARG A 784 11.94 -7.75 39.77
N THR A 785 12.93 -8.51 39.33
CA THR A 785 14.33 -8.31 39.77
C THR A 785 14.95 -7.00 39.27
N LEU A 786 14.39 -6.45 38.19
CA LEU A 786 14.76 -5.16 37.61
C LEU A 786 13.94 -3.99 38.20
N GLY A 787 13.00 -4.28 39.12
CA GLY A 787 12.19 -3.27 39.80
C GLY A 787 10.83 -2.97 39.16
N TYR A 788 10.41 -3.74 38.17
CA TYR A 788 9.10 -3.57 37.52
C TYR A 788 7.96 -4.08 38.41
N SER A 789 6.85 -3.34 38.37
CA SER A 789 5.63 -3.67 39.12
C SER A 789 4.91 -4.84 38.47
N ASP A 790 4.44 -5.78 39.30
CA ASP A 790 3.53 -6.87 38.92
C ASP A 790 2.07 -6.56 39.27
N ALA A 791 1.78 -5.28 39.56
CA ALA A 791 0.43 -4.81 39.76
C ALA A 791 -0.40 -5.09 38.50
N VAL A 792 -1.61 -5.57 38.74
CA VAL A 792 -2.60 -5.79 37.69
C VAL A 792 -3.76 -4.86 37.98
N ASP A 793 -4.06 -3.98 37.03
CA ASP A 793 -5.10 -2.96 37.17
C ASP A 793 -6.52 -3.56 37.27
N ASP A 794 -6.67 -4.82 36.85
CA ASP A 794 -7.95 -5.54 36.84
C ASP A 794 -7.89 -6.88 37.62
N GLU A 795 -7.93 -6.78 38.95
CA GLU A 795 -8.03 -7.94 39.85
C GLU A 795 -9.33 -8.76 39.64
N ALA A 796 -10.38 -8.17 39.06
CA ALA A 796 -11.61 -8.91 38.73
C ALA A 796 -11.40 -9.80 37.50
N LEU A 797 -10.68 -9.31 36.51
CA LEU A 797 -10.28 -10.07 35.32
C LEU A 797 -9.29 -11.19 35.65
N LEU A 798 -8.36 -10.97 36.58
CA LEU A 798 -7.52 -12.07 37.09
C LEU A 798 -8.34 -13.17 37.78
N ALA A 799 -9.37 -12.78 38.54
CA ALA A 799 -10.28 -13.74 39.15
C ALA A 799 -11.13 -14.48 38.11
N GLU A 800 -11.50 -13.82 37.01
CA GLU A 800 -12.18 -14.43 35.87
C GLU A 800 -11.26 -15.42 35.12
N MET A 801 -10.02 -15.03 34.82
CA MET A 801 -8.99 -15.89 34.22
C MET A 801 -8.79 -17.16 35.05
N ALA A 802 -8.60 -17.00 36.37
CA ALA A 802 -8.45 -18.13 37.29
C ALA A 802 -9.70 -19.02 37.38
N ALA A 803 -10.89 -18.47 37.15
CA ALA A 803 -12.15 -19.23 37.15
C ALA A 803 -12.39 -20.00 35.85
N GLN A 804 -12.04 -19.41 34.70
CA GLN A 804 -12.22 -20.01 33.38
C GLN A 804 -11.12 -21.02 33.02
N HIS A 805 -9.91 -20.79 33.52
CA HIS A 805 -8.74 -21.62 33.24
C HIS A 805 -8.06 -22.12 34.53
N PRO A 806 -8.72 -23.04 35.28
CA PRO A 806 -8.23 -23.53 36.57
C PRO A 806 -6.94 -24.37 36.48
N GLU A 807 -6.49 -24.69 35.26
CA GLU A 807 -5.21 -25.35 34.98
C GLU A 807 -3.98 -24.46 35.23
N PHE A 808 -4.14 -23.13 35.18
CA PHE A 808 -3.07 -22.19 35.51
C PHE A 808 -3.12 -21.79 36.98
N THR A 809 -1.95 -21.65 37.58
CA THR A 809 -1.79 -21.04 38.90
C THR A 809 -2.13 -19.55 38.85
N ALA A 810 -2.38 -18.95 40.03
CA ALA A 810 -2.62 -17.51 40.13
C ALA A 810 -1.41 -16.69 39.64
N GLU A 811 -0.18 -17.17 39.86
CA GLU A 811 1.04 -16.53 39.37
C GLU A 811 1.19 -16.65 37.84
N GLU A 812 0.85 -17.80 37.25
CA GLU A 812 0.86 -17.96 35.78
C GLU A 812 -0.20 -17.08 35.13
N SER A 813 -1.40 -17.00 35.72
CA SER A 813 -2.47 -16.10 35.25
C SER A 813 -2.04 -14.63 35.32
N ARG A 814 -1.40 -14.24 36.42
CA ARG A 814 -0.83 -12.89 36.59
C ARG A 814 0.26 -12.60 35.56
N ALA A 815 1.15 -13.56 35.32
CA ALA A 815 2.21 -13.41 34.34
C ALA A 815 1.69 -13.32 32.90
N LEU A 816 0.72 -14.15 32.53
CA LEU A 816 0.07 -14.09 31.21
C LEU A 816 -0.65 -12.76 30.99
N HIS A 817 -1.39 -12.30 32.00
CA HIS A 817 -2.03 -10.99 31.98
C HIS A 817 -1.01 -9.86 31.83
N TRP A 818 0.03 -9.87 32.66
CA TRP A 818 1.07 -8.85 32.64
C TRP A 818 1.80 -8.82 31.31
N CYS A 819 2.20 -9.98 30.76
CA CYS A 819 2.84 -10.03 29.45
C CYS A 819 1.91 -9.58 28.31
N TYR A 820 0.61 -9.83 28.41
CA TYR A 820 -0.35 -9.35 27.40
C TYR A 820 -0.53 -7.83 27.46
N ASN A 821 -0.74 -7.27 28.66
CA ASN A 821 -0.95 -5.84 28.84
C ASN A 821 0.25 -5.01 28.38
N HIS A 822 1.44 -5.56 28.46
CA HIS A 822 2.68 -4.92 28.03
C HIS A 822 3.11 -5.36 26.62
N LEU A 823 2.21 -5.97 25.84
CA LEU A 823 2.43 -6.39 24.45
C LEU A 823 3.61 -7.35 24.23
N ILE A 824 4.06 -8.02 25.30
CA ILE A 824 5.08 -9.07 25.28
C ILE A 824 4.52 -10.33 24.60
N ILE A 825 3.23 -10.61 24.80
CA ILE A 825 2.47 -11.65 24.10
C ILE A 825 1.17 -11.07 23.54
N GLN A 826 0.58 -11.76 22.56
CA GLN A 826 -0.72 -11.40 21.98
C GLN A 826 -1.69 -12.59 22.00
N GLY A 827 -2.99 -12.29 22.16
CA GLY A 827 -4.08 -13.25 22.05
C GLY A 827 -4.60 -13.38 20.61
N SER A 828 -5.24 -14.50 20.30
CA SER A 828 -5.94 -14.66 19.02
C SER A 828 -7.06 -13.63 18.88
N GLY A 829 -7.04 -12.86 17.78
CA GLY A 829 -7.98 -11.77 17.55
C GLY A 829 -7.91 -10.63 18.58
N GLY A 830 -6.76 -10.43 19.23
CA GLY A 830 -6.54 -9.33 20.18
C GLY A 830 -7.35 -9.44 21.47
N LYS A 831 -7.70 -10.67 21.89
CA LYS A 831 -8.47 -10.91 23.12
C LYS A 831 -7.61 -11.54 24.18
N LEU A 832 -7.50 -10.89 25.34
CA LEU A 832 -6.70 -11.37 26.48
C LEU A 832 -7.02 -12.83 26.85
N LEU A 833 -8.28 -13.22 27.04
CA LEU A 833 -8.62 -14.58 27.49
C LEU A 833 -8.07 -15.68 26.58
N THR A 834 -7.91 -15.39 25.28
CA THR A 834 -7.38 -16.37 24.31
C THR A 834 -5.88 -16.64 24.47
N VAL A 835 -5.14 -15.85 25.26
CA VAL A 835 -3.74 -16.15 25.58
C VAL A 835 -3.61 -17.39 26.47
N MET A 836 -4.70 -17.76 27.17
CA MET A 836 -4.76 -18.94 28.04
C MET A 836 -5.23 -20.19 27.30
N ASP A 837 -5.72 -20.05 26.07
CA ASP A 837 -6.13 -21.19 25.25
C ASP A 837 -4.91 -22.04 24.83
N ASP A 838 -5.00 -23.34 25.12
CA ASP A 838 -4.10 -24.43 24.67
C ASP A 838 -2.63 -24.43 25.17
N ASP A 839 -2.23 -23.55 26.11
CA ASP A 839 -0.85 -23.34 26.65
C ASP A 839 0.28 -23.99 25.81
N PRO A 840 0.53 -23.50 24.59
CA PRO A 840 1.30 -24.25 23.62
C PRO A 840 2.79 -24.27 23.98
N GLU A 841 3.48 -25.33 23.54
CA GLU A 841 4.93 -25.33 23.46
C GLU A 841 5.38 -24.26 22.44
N LEU A 842 6.36 -23.45 22.84
CA LEU A 842 6.86 -22.37 22.00
C LEU A 842 7.87 -22.88 20.96
N SER A 843 7.77 -22.35 19.74
CA SER A 843 8.86 -22.44 18.77
C SER A 843 10.00 -21.48 19.13
N ARG A 844 11.18 -21.68 18.54
CA ARG A 844 12.31 -20.74 18.68
C ARG A 844 11.97 -19.34 18.19
N TYR A 845 11.16 -19.20 17.13
CA TYR A 845 10.68 -17.88 16.71
C TYR A 845 9.73 -17.25 17.74
N SER A 846 8.85 -18.05 18.34
CA SER A 846 7.93 -17.55 19.38
C SER A 846 8.71 -17.10 20.62
N LEU A 847 9.73 -17.85 21.04
CA LEU A 847 10.66 -17.41 22.09
C LEU A 847 11.36 -16.11 21.69
N ALA A 848 11.84 -16.02 20.44
CA ALA A 848 12.52 -14.82 19.96
C ALA A 848 11.63 -13.57 20.07
N LYS A 849 10.38 -13.67 19.60
CA LYS A 849 9.38 -12.60 19.71
C LYS A 849 9.12 -12.19 21.15
N VAL A 850 8.88 -13.16 22.03
CA VAL A 850 8.57 -12.90 23.43
C VAL A 850 9.72 -12.17 24.13
N VAL A 851 10.96 -12.60 23.90
CA VAL A 851 12.14 -11.97 24.51
C VAL A 851 12.45 -10.60 23.90
N TYR A 852 12.27 -10.44 22.59
CA TYR A 852 12.44 -9.16 21.91
C TYR A 852 11.43 -8.13 22.41
N ASN A 853 10.14 -8.48 22.48
CA ASN A 853 9.11 -7.59 23.00
C ASN A 853 9.32 -7.27 24.48
N PHE A 854 9.78 -8.24 25.28
CA PHE A 854 10.21 -7.99 26.65
C PHE A 854 11.38 -6.99 26.72
N TRP A 855 12.36 -7.11 25.83
CA TRP A 855 13.47 -6.15 25.76
C TRP A 855 12.99 -4.74 25.37
N LEU A 856 12.13 -4.62 24.36
CA LEU A 856 11.53 -3.34 23.97
C LEU A 856 10.83 -2.67 25.18
N TYR A 857 10.00 -3.43 25.88
CA TYR A 857 9.22 -2.90 26.99
C TYR A 857 10.04 -2.61 28.26
N VAL A 858 10.94 -3.52 28.66
CA VAL A 858 11.60 -3.50 29.98
C VAL A 858 13.04 -3.01 29.94
N LEU A 859 13.75 -3.19 28.82
CA LEU A 859 15.19 -2.96 28.75
C LEU A 859 15.58 -1.76 27.89
N GLN A 860 14.73 -1.31 26.96
CA GLN A 860 14.89 -0.01 26.30
C GLN A 860 14.18 1.14 27.01
N GLY A 861 13.12 0.84 27.78
CA GLY A 861 12.31 1.85 28.46
C GLY A 861 11.46 2.62 27.47
N SER A 862 10.16 2.35 27.46
CA SER A 862 9.13 3.25 26.91
C SER A 862 9.26 4.67 27.46
#